data_AF-A0A0N0D4A3-F1
#
_entry.id   AF-A0A0N0D4A3-F1
#
_cell.length_a   1.000
_cell.length_b   1.000
_cell.length_c   1.000
_cell.angle_alpha   90.00
_cell.angle_beta   90.00
_cell.angle_gamma   90.00
#
_symmetry.space_group_name_H-M   'P 1'
#
loop_
_entity.id
_entity.type
_entity.pdbx_description
1 polymer ?
#
loop_
_entity_poly.entity_id
_entity_poly.type
_entity_poly.pdbx_seq_one_letter_code
_entity_poly.pdbx_strand_id
1 'polypeptide(L)'
;MQLSKNSINDNSIMNKRILIVHSGFSSWVHFNIYEINAFFMKRYGNYKIDALICNKAVTACDFQTTGNVEIYHRHDWQKKCETCIQHTKKRLTSFCSELIYQDLYIDDTDIKMVDSFLNALPEKITQDYYANLNFKGIEIGKRAYESFQYFLKLGGSIGDIDLIPGTVAYEFLSSSILHVISAKKILKNYDIIMINDIGQTSWGLWADVAFAYNKKVLLCDVNWLLNNPPLHYREITSRLYDDAYEARLRHPLFPGIHKVNYIFSKLSENQEYINKGKSILSNRFSEKRINEFDIHNKYCIPPNKKIVVIFTHLCWDNSLTFGHSFFNSYKKWLLTTYNEIIKNENIFWLFKLHPYELGNHKHVHPQYNTLNYLKKIVEEKPSDNVKLVDTPDINTSDLIPLMHTGITLAGTVSYELPSYGINCITLSAGLHSNLGFTIDVKNEDEYIQLLKNIENLTELDDRTKKMALAYTGLLHSNYISINVEELYGEEGYETKKLSSEKIEKYVDEYFDEFSEMIHRKNYNPLIQNKNSLDTIVPIQSTNAHRKVKIDSTLNLLVDIYRYASNKNSTHSISFRNSLKKGLYSIQNFSCPICNNEYEWHPIAYSVEGFKWNICKHCGLFQLNCRLPKNNMNDFYESGEYTDICTGGLINETRFMLDYKVTARLITALLKRLKYDFSQMNILDIGCGAGSTVLAMKELGATVKGYDLDSQKIQFGQSIIKEIEIGDALAYD
;
A
#
# COMPACT_ATOMS: atom_id res chain seq x y z
N MET A 1 30.32 8.02 -41.85
CA MET A 1 31.75 8.35 -42.03
C MET A 1 32.27 8.80 -40.68
N GLN A 2 33.37 8.21 -40.21
CA GLN A 2 33.90 8.26 -38.83
C GLN A 2 33.95 9.68 -38.24
N LEU A 3 33.39 9.86 -37.03
CA LEU A 3 33.72 10.99 -36.18
C LEU A 3 34.66 10.53 -35.07
N SER A 4 35.78 11.24 -35.02
CA SER A 4 37.00 11.02 -34.28
C SER A 4 36.83 11.04 -32.77
N LYS A 5 37.50 10.09 -32.12
CA LYS A 5 38.01 10.20 -30.74
C LYS A 5 38.82 11.49 -30.61
N ASN A 6 38.32 12.48 -29.88
CA ASN A 6 39.16 13.51 -29.27
C ASN A 6 38.94 13.45 -27.76
N SER A 7 40.02 13.10 -27.08
CA SER A 7 40.23 13.21 -25.65
C SER A 7 40.03 14.66 -25.19
N ILE A 8 39.06 14.88 -24.31
CA ILE A 8 38.98 16.09 -23.49
C ILE A 8 39.36 15.67 -22.07
N ASN A 9 40.64 15.81 -21.77
CA ASN A 9 41.11 16.01 -20.40
C ASN A 9 41.01 17.53 -20.17
N ASP A 10 39.93 17.97 -19.55
CA ASP A 10 39.88 19.30 -18.93
C ASP A 10 39.27 19.17 -17.52
N ASN A 11 40.19 19.03 -16.56
CA ASN A 11 39.96 18.99 -15.12
C ASN A 11 39.59 20.37 -14.57
N SER A 12 38.40 20.90 -14.90
CA SER A 12 37.90 22.12 -14.25
C SER A 12 36.39 22.22 -14.02
N ILE A 13 35.60 21.19 -14.36
CA ILE A 13 34.23 21.09 -13.84
C ILE A 13 34.33 20.46 -12.46
N MET A 14 34.17 21.25 -11.39
CA MET A 14 33.95 20.67 -10.06
C MET A 14 32.74 19.75 -10.14
N ASN A 15 32.96 18.44 -10.16
CA ASN A 15 31.88 17.46 -10.15
C ASN A 15 31.04 17.72 -8.90
N LYS A 16 29.77 18.08 -9.10
CA LYS A 16 28.79 18.19 -8.01
C LYS A 16 28.78 16.89 -7.23
N ARG A 17 28.72 16.98 -5.90
CA ARG A 17 28.89 15.84 -5.01
C ARG A 17 27.56 15.42 -4.40
N ILE A 18 27.32 14.12 -4.44
CA ILE A 18 26.16 13.49 -3.79
C ILE A 18 26.64 12.57 -2.68
N LEU A 19 26.01 12.67 -1.51
CA LEU A 19 26.23 11.75 -0.40
C LEU A 19 25.04 10.81 -0.26
N ILE A 20 25.26 9.51 -0.43
CA ILE A 20 24.31 8.50 0.00
C ILE A 20 24.36 8.42 1.53
N VAL A 21 23.24 8.72 2.17
CA VAL A 21 23.11 8.63 3.63
C VAL A 21 22.41 7.33 3.96
N HIS A 22 23.19 6.36 4.41
CA HIS A 22 22.70 5.08 4.88
C HIS A 22 23.13 4.84 6.33
N SER A 23 22.18 4.48 7.20
CA SER A 23 22.46 4.14 8.58
C SER A 23 21.64 2.90 8.97
N GLY A 24 22.32 1.88 9.49
CA GLY A 24 21.72 0.61 9.91
C GLY A 24 21.80 -0.51 8.88
N PHE A 25 21.22 -1.66 9.24
CA PHE A 25 21.10 -2.81 8.34
C PHE A 25 19.85 -2.63 7.47
N SER A 26 19.93 -3.08 6.21
CA SER A 26 18.87 -2.83 5.24
C SER A 26 18.76 -3.97 4.22
N SER A 27 17.59 -4.10 3.60
CA SER A 27 17.35 -5.09 2.55
C SER A 27 18.14 -4.78 1.27
N TRP A 28 18.32 -5.79 0.42
CA TRP A 28 18.99 -5.63 -0.87
C TRP A 28 18.30 -4.62 -1.78
N VAL A 29 16.98 -4.52 -1.67
CA VAL A 29 16.16 -3.54 -2.38
C VAL A 29 16.68 -2.13 -2.20
N HIS A 30 16.87 -1.70 -0.96
CA HIS A 30 17.31 -0.35 -0.66
C HIS A 30 18.68 -0.05 -1.26
N PHE A 31 19.61 -1.00 -1.24
CA PHE A 31 20.92 -0.85 -1.86
C PHE A 31 20.85 -0.85 -3.39
N ASN A 32 20.02 -1.68 -3.99
CA ASN A 32 19.79 -1.69 -5.44
C ASN A 32 19.22 -0.34 -5.89
N ILE A 33 18.30 0.24 -5.13
CA ILE A 33 17.68 1.53 -5.41
C ILE A 33 18.67 2.70 -5.29
N TYR A 34 19.58 2.65 -4.31
CA TYR A 34 20.70 3.58 -4.26
C TYR A 34 21.61 3.44 -5.49
N GLU A 35 21.96 2.21 -5.89
CA GLU A 35 22.83 1.97 -7.04
C GLU A 35 22.19 2.44 -8.35
N ILE A 36 20.91 2.14 -8.57
CA ILE A 36 20.13 2.60 -9.73
C ILE A 36 20.17 4.14 -9.82
N ASN A 37 19.80 4.82 -8.74
CA ASN A 37 19.81 6.28 -8.74
C ASN A 37 21.24 6.86 -8.83
N ALA A 38 22.25 6.19 -8.28
CA ALA A 38 23.64 6.62 -8.39
C ALA A 38 24.14 6.53 -9.83
N PHE A 39 23.85 5.45 -10.54
CA PHE A 39 24.18 5.31 -11.96
C PHE A 39 23.44 6.33 -12.82
N PHE A 40 22.16 6.56 -12.53
CA PHE A 40 21.40 7.61 -13.20
C PHE A 40 22.03 8.98 -12.98
N MET A 41 22.33 9.38 -11.74
CA MET A 41 22.92 10.70 -11.45
C MET A 41 24.32 10.86 -12.07
N LYS A 42 25.16 9.82 -12.07
CA LYS A 42 26.46 9.86 -12.76
C LYS A 42 26.30 10.16 -14.26
N ARG A 43 25.33 9.52 -14.93
CA ARG A 43 25.05 9.76 -16.35
C ARG A 43 24.38 11.11 -16.58
N TYR A 44 23.43 11.48 -15.73
CA TYR A 44 22.59 12.67 -15.87
C TYR A 44 23.38 13.98 -15.77
N GLY A 45 24.36 14.07 -14.86
CA GLY A 45 25.10 15.32 -14.65
C GLY A 45 26.54 15.15 -14.18
N ASN A 46 27.16 13.99 -14.42
CA ASN A 46 28.54 13.68 -14.03
C ASN A 46 28.82 13.89 -12.53
N TYR A 47 27.85 13.53 -11.68
CA TYR A 47 27.97 13.69 -10.23
C TYR A 47 28.97 12.68 -9.64
N LYS A 48 29.81 13.15 -8.69
CA LYS A 48 30.60 12.25 -7.83
C LYS A 48 29.70 11.72 -6.72
N ILE A 49 29.59 10.40 -6.60
CA ILE A 49 28.73 9.75 -5.61
C ILE A 49 29.61 9.17 -4.51
N ASP A 50 29.50 9.70 -3.30
CA ASP A 50 30.13 9.15 -2.10
C ASP A 50 29.04 8.55 -1.20
N ALA A 51 29.41 7.73 -0.22
CA ALA A 51 28.44 7.16 0.70
C ALA A 51 28.91 7.17 2.15
N LEU A 52 27.97 7.45 3.05
CA LEU A 52 28.18 7.44 4.49
C LEU A 52 28.13 6.02 5.03
N ILE A 53 29.09 5.69 5.90
CA ILE A 53 29.07 4.50 6.77
C ILE A 53 29.04 5.00 8.21
N CYS A 54 28.00 4.64 8.96
CA CYS A 54 27.85 4.99 10.38
C CYS A 54 29.08 4.58 11.21
N ASN A 55 29.61 3.37 11.00
CA ASN A 55 30.81 2.87 11.67
C ASN A 55 30.77 3.00 13.20
N LYS A 56 29.69 2.52 13.83
CA LYS A 56 29.47 2.56 15.29
C LYS A 56 29.24 3.96 15.87
N ALA A 57 29.05 4.99 15.04
CA ALA A 57 28.73 6.34 15.50
C ALA A 57 27.38 6.46 16.21
N VAL A 58 26.39 5.65 15.83
CA VAL A 58 25.03 5.68 16.39
C VAL A 58 24.51 4.27 16.68
N THR A 59 23.57 4.18 17.60
CA THR A 59 23.10 2.91 18.21
C THR A 59 21.62 2.62 17.92
N ALA A 60 20.83 3.62 17.55
CA ALA A 60 19.39 3.48 17.33
C ALA A 60 19.01 2.49 16.21
N CYS A 61 19.91 2.24 15.26
CA CYS A 61 19.65 1.32 14.15
C CYS A 61 19.40 -0.12 14.59
N ASP A 62 19.89 -0.53 15.77
CA ASP A 62 19.71 -1.90 16.26
C ASP A 62 18.21 -2.21 16.49
N PHE A 63 17.48 -1.26 17.05
CA PHE A 63 16.04 -1.36 17.31
C PHE A 63 15.18 -1.40 16.04
N GLN A 64 15.77 -1.10 14.88
CA GLN A 64 15.07 -1.17 13.59
C GLN A 64 14.94 -2.61 13.07
N THR A 65 15.71 -3.56 13.63
CA THR A 65 15.93 -4.89 13.05
C THR A 65 15.42 -6.06 13.89
N THR A 66 15.05 -5.82 15.15
CA THR A 66 14.80 -6.89 16.13
C THR A 66 13.37 -7.40 16.12
N GLY A 67 12.41 -6.63 15.60
CA GLY A 67 10.98 -6.94 15.69
C GLY A 67 10.47 -7.06 17.14
N ASN A 68 11.30 -6.71 18.12
CA ASN A 68 10.97 -6.73 19.54
C ASN A 68 10.15 -5.48 19.87
N VAL A 69 9.02 -5.67 20.54
CA VAL A 69 8.08 -4.60 20.91
C VAL A 69 8.27 -4.14 22.36
N GLU A 70 9.25 -4.69 23.09
CA GLU A 70 9.55 -4.30 24.46
C GLU A 70 10.29 -2.95 24.55
N ILE A 71 9.77 -2.06 25.39
CA ILE A 71 10.25 -0.67 25.57
C ILE A 71 11.56 -0.60 26.38
N TYR A 72 11.83 -1.58 27.24
CA TYR A 72 12.94 -1.56 28.21
C TYR A 72 14.07 -2.56 27.87
N HIS A 73 14.16 -2.99 26.63
CA HIS A 73 15.17 -3.95 26.20
C HIS A 73 16.53 -3.27 25.97
N ARG A 74 17.58 -3.70 26.70
CA ARG A 74 18.98 -3.34 26.42
C ARG A 74 19.59 -4.28 25.39
N HIS A 75 20.05 -3.77 24.26
CA HIS A 75 20.53 -4.60 23.14
C HIS A 75 22.03 -4.43 22.85
N ASP A 76 22.66 -5.51 22.36
CA ASP A 76 24.08 -5.60 22.04
C ASP A 76 24.36 -5.17 20.59
N TRP A 77 24.26 -3.85 20.36
CA TRP A 77 24.47 -3.24 19.04
C TRP A 77 25.87 -3.51 18.47
N GLN A 78 26.87 -3.70 19.35
CA GLN A 78 28.26 -3.90 18.99
C GLN A 78 28.45 -5.16 18.13
N LYS A 79 27.74 -6.26 18.47
CA LYS A 79 27.78 -7.51 17.69
C LYS A 79 27.23 -7.36 16.27
N LYS A 80 26.21 -6.53 16.06
CA LYS A 80 25.57 -6.34 14.75
C LYS A 80 26.29 -5.33 13.87
N CYS A 81 26.93 -4.33 14.47
CA CYS A 81 27.62 -3.28 13.73
C CYS A 81 28.72 -3.82 12.82
N GLU A 82 29.49 -4.82 13.24
CA GLU A 82 30.56 -5.38 12.43
C GLU A 82 30.03 -5.97 11.11
N THR A 83 29.01 -6.83 11.19
CA THR A 83 28.34 -7.39 10.01
C THR A 83 27.71 -6.30 9.15
N CYS A 84 27.08 -5.30 9.77
CA CYS A 84 26.48 -4.15 9.06
C CYS A 84 27.54 -3.37 8.27
N ILE A 85 28.67 -3.03 8.89
CA ILE A 85 29.78 -2.30 8.25
C ILE A 85 30.34 -3.13 7.09
N GLN A 86 30.63 -4.41 7.31
CA GLN A 86 31.17 -5.29 6.27
C GLN A 86 30.22 -5.41 5.07
N HIS A 87 28.93 -5.63 5.33
CA HIS A 87 27.91 -5.76 4.29
C HIS A 87 27.73 -4.46 3.50
N THR A 88 27.60 -3.34 4.20
CA THR A 88 27.40 -2.00 3.63
C THR A 88 28.62 -1.57 2.82
N LYS A 89 29.83 -1.77 3.35
CA LYS A 89 31.09 -1.49 2.64
C LYS A 89 31.20 -2.31 1.36
N LYS A 90 31.00 -3.63 1.44
CA LYS A 90 31.04 -4.53 0.28
C LYS A 90 30.11 -4.07 -0.83
N ARG A 91 28.95 -3.51 -0.47
CA ARG A 91 27.97 -3.03 -1.43
C ARG A 91 28.33 -1.66 -2.00
N LEU A 92 28.54 -0.66 -1.15
CA LEU A 92 28.73 0.73 -1.60
C LEU A 92 30.02 0.91 -2.41
N THR A 93 31.11 0.19 -2.09
CA THR A 93 32.36 0.26 -2.87
C THR A 93 32.17 -0.09 -4.35
N SER A 94 31.14 -0.88 -4.70
CA SER A 94 30.92 -1.27 -6.11
C SER A 94 30.48 -0.11 -7.00
N PHE A 95 29.90 0.96 -6.44
CA PHE A 95 29.39 2.07 -7.23
C PHE A 95 29.62 3.46 -6.61
N CYS A 96 30.22 3.57 -5.42
CA CYS A 96 30.58 4.85 -4.81
C CYS A 96 32.07 5.16 -5.03
N SER A 97 32.39 6.43 -5.22
CA SER A 97 33.76 6.93 -5.36
C SER A 97 34.53 6.90 -4.03
N GLU A 98 33.85 7.20 -2.93
CA GLU A 98 34.46 7.29 -1.60
C GLU A 98 33.47 6.84 -0.52
N LEU A 99 34.00 6.29 0.58
CA LEU A 99 33.23 5.93 1.77
C LEU A 99 33.62 6.88 2.91
N ILE A 100 32.62 7.59 3.43
CA ILE A 100 32.77 8.56 4.51
C ILE A 100 32.35 7.90 5.82
N TYR A 101 33.25 7.85 6.79
CA TYR A 101 33.02 7.21 8.07
C TYR A 101 32.50 8.23 9.08
N GLN A 102 31.28 8.05 9.59
CA GLN A 102 30.58 9.05 10.41
C GLN A 102 31.27 9.30 11.76
N ASP A 103 31.84 8.27 12.37
CA ASP A 103 32.58 8.33 13.63
C ASP A 103 33.79 9.26 13.56
N LEU A 104 34.45 9.37 12.40
CA LEU A 104 35.57 10.30 12.20
C LEU A 104 35.18 11.78 12.27
N TYR A 105 33.87 12.09 12.29
CA TYR A 105 33.33 13.43 12.43
C TYR A 105 32.75 13.70 13.83
N ILE A 106 32.90 12.76 14.77
CA ILE A 106 32.42 12.87 16.14
C ILE A 106 33.62 12.72 17.06
N ASP A 107 33.96 13.76 17.80
CA ASP A 107 35.08 13.75 18.74
C ASP A 107 34.61 13.75 20.21
N ASP A 108 35.55 13.62 21.14
CA ASP A 108 35.25 13.60 22.58
C ASP A 108 34.52 14.86 23.08
N THR A 109 34.70 16.00 22.40
CA THR A 109 34.00 17.24 22.76
C THR A 109 32.53 17.19 22.32
N ASP A 110 32.26 16.56 21.18
CA ASP A 110 30.89 16.30 20.74
C ASP A 110 30.19 15.31 21.67
N ILE A 111 30.85 14.23 22.07
CA ILE A 111 30.28 13.23 23.00
C ILE A 111 29.92 13.89 24.34
N LYS A 112 30.84 14.66 24.93
CA LYS A 112 30.57 15.42 26.17
C LYS A 112 29.41 16.39 26.02
N MET A 113 29.25 17.01 24.84
CA MET A 113 28.12 17.90 24.56
C MET A 113 26.80 17.12 24.48
N VAL A 114 26.80 15.93 23.86
CA VAL A 114 25.61 15.05 23.84
C VAL A 114 25.25 14.62 25.26
N ASP A 115 26.22 14.14 26.04
CA ASP A 115 26.01 13.73 27.44
C ASP A 115 25.49 14.89 28.28
N SER A 116 26.07 16.09 28.13
CA SER A 116 25.61 17.28 28.84
C SER A 116 24.18 17.68 28.45
N PHE A 117 23.80 17.50 27.17
CA PHE A 117 22.43 17.78 26.73
C PHE A 117 21.45 16.78 27.32
N LEU A 118 21.77 15.48 27.26
CA LEU A 118 20.90 14.41 27.76
C LEU A 118 20.76 14.43 29.29
N ASN A 119 21.86 14.67 30.02
CA ASN A 119 21.86 14.78 31.49
C ASN A 119 21.10 16.01 32.02
N ALA A 120 20.88 17.02 31.18
CA ALA A 120 20.07 18.18 31.53
C ALA A 120 18.55 17.91 31.40
N LEU A 121 18.15 16.81 30.77
CA LEU A 121 16.75 16.41 30.64
C LEU A 121 16.30 15.63 31.87
N PRO A 122 15.00 15.71 32.24
CA PRO A 122 14.46 14.83 33.26
C PRO A 122 14.60 13.35 32.87
N GLU A 123 14.84 12.47 33.85
CA GLU A 123 14.89 11.01 33.61
C GLU A 123 13.56 10.46 33.08
N LYS A 124 12.46 11.17 33.32
CA LYS A 124 11.12 10.80 32.87
C LYS A 124 10.45 12.01 32.24
N ILE A 125 10.04 11.88 30.98
CA ILE A 125 9.45 12.98 30.21
C ILE A 125 8.13 12.58 29.56
N THR A 126 7.28 13.56 29.31
CA THR A 126 6.05 13.35 28.55
C THR A 126 6.36 13.19 27.06
N GLN A 127 5.44 12.57 26.32
CA GLN A 127 5.53 12.46 24.86
C GLN A 127 5.67 13.82 24.18
N ASP A 128 4.87 14.81 24.63
CA ASP A 128 4.91 16.16 24.08
C ASP A 128 6.24 16.86 24.38
N TYR A 129 6.81 16.65 25.58
CA TYR A 129 8.12 17.19 25.91
C TYR A 129 9.19 16.58 25.00
N TYR A 130 9.15 15.26 24.80
CA TYR A 130 10.06 14.55 23.90
C TYR A 130 9.99 15.15 22.49
N ALA A 131 8.80 15.21 21.90
CA ALA A 131 8.61 15.63 20.51
C ALA A 131 9.09 17.06 20.22
N ASN A 132 9.09 17.95 21.21
CA ASN A 132 9.52 19.34 21.08
C ASN A 132 11.03 19.58 21.28
N LEU A 133 11.81 18.54 21.57
CA LEU A 133 13.24 18.72 21.77
C LEU A 133 13.91 19.25 20.49
N ASN A 134 14.70 20.31 20.65
CA ASN A 134 15.47 20.94 19.59
C ASN A 134 16.96 20.90 19.93
N PHE A 135 17.80 20.71 18.91
CA PHE A 135 19.23 20.79 19.05
C PHE A 135 19.85 21.58 17.89
N LYS A 136 20.52 22.69 18.23
CA LYS A 136 21.19 23.59 17.29
C LYS A 136 20.31 24.03 16.10
N GLY A 137 19.03 24.30 16.37
CA GLY A 137 18.05 24.76 15.37
C GLY A 137 17.35 23.65 14.60
N ILE A 138 17.60 22.38 14.93
CA ILE A 138 16.97 21.21 14.30
C ILE A 138 16.03 20.53 15.30
N GLU A 139 14.78 20.27 14.88
CA GLU A 139 13.77 19.54 15.66
C GLU A 139 14.11 18.06 15.74
N ILE A 140 14.93 17.69 16.73
CA ILE A 140 15.37 16.30 16.93
C ILE A 140 14.31 15.43 17.60
N GLY A 141 13.48 16.01 18.46
CA GLY A 141 12.53 15.32 19.30
C GLY A 141 11.47 14.58 18.50
N LYS A 142 10.86 15.26 17.53
CA LYS A 142 9.78 14.72 16.71
C LYS A 142 10.20 13.48 15.93
N ARG A 143 11.37 13.54 15.29
CA ARG A 143 11.96 12.42 14.53
C ARG A 143 12.29 11.22 15.43
N ALA A 144 12.94 11.49 16.54
CA ALA A 144 13.34 10.48 17.50
C ALA A 144 12.12 9.79 18.12
N TYR A 145 11.10 10.55 18.49
CA TYR A 145 9.86 10.04 19.07
C TYR A 145 9.08 9.17 18.08
N GLU A 146 8.87 9.64 16.85
CA GLU A 146 8.14 8.85 15.85
C GLU A 146 8.90 7.59 15.46
N SER A 147 10.23 7.63 15.33
CA SER A 147 10.99 6.39 15.09
C SER A 147 10.87 5.42 16.27
N PHE A 148 10.95 5.92 17.49
CA PHE A 148 10.70 5.12 18.69
C PHE A 148 9.32 4.43 18.64
N GLN A 149 8.27 5.16 18.25
CA GLN A 149 6.93 4.57 18.09
C GLN A 149 6.84 3.58 16.93
N TYR A 150 7.39 3.96 15.77
CA TYR A 150 7.29 3.20 14.54
C TYR A 150 7.99 1.84 14.62
N PHE A 151 9.19 1.79 15.21
CA PHE A 151 9.99 0.58 15.26
C PHE A 151 9.53 -0.39 16.34
N LEU A 152 9.02 0.11 17.47
CA LEU A 152 8.42 -0.72 18.50
C LEU A 152 6.93 -1.02 18.21
N LYS A 153 6.38 -0.49 17.10
CA LYS A 153 4.96 -0.56 16.74
C LYS A 153 4.05 -0.15 17.89
N LEU A 154 4.51 0.81 18.69
CA LEU A 154 3.80 1.31 19.86
C LEU A 154 2.79 2.31 19.38
N GLY A 155 1.54 1.89 19.35
CA GLY A 155 0.46 2.76 18.99
C GLY A 155 0.16 3.78 20.09
N GLY A 156 0.83 4.94 20.01
CA GLY A 156 0.43 6.24 20.57
C GLY A 156 0.36 6.38 22.09
N SER A 157 -0.08 5.36 22.83
CA SER A 157 -0.48 5.44 24.24
C SER A 157 0.58 4.87 25.18
N ILE A 158 1.82 5.29 24.98
CA ILE A 158 2.86 5.06 25.98
C ILE A 158 2.57 6.05 27.14
N GLY A 159 2.84 5.67 28.39
CA GLY A 159 2.80 6.63 29.49
C GLY A 159 3.87 7.71 29.33
N ASP A 160 4.36 8.23 30.46
CA ASP A 160 5.63 8.94 30.42
C ASP A 160 6.74 8.02 29.93
N ILE A 161 7.77 8.61 29.33
CA ILE A 161 8.88 7.92 28.69
C ILE A 161 10.10 8.05 29.59
N ASP A 162 10.71 6.91 29.94
CA ASP A 162 11.97 6.88 30.67
C ASP A 162 13.15 7.13 29.73
N LEU A 163 13.85 8.23 29.94
CA LEU A 163 15.08 8.65 29.25
C LEU A 163 16.32 8.20 30.04
N ILE A 164 16.46 6.89 30.22
CA ILE A 164 17.60 6.29 30.90
C ILE A 164 18.56 5.71 29.86
N PRO A 165 19.89 5.87 30.00
CA PRO A 165 20.87 5.27 29.08
C PRO A 165 20.61 3.77 28.82
N GLY A 166 20.60 3.40 27.53
CA GLY A 166 20.28 2.06 27.06
C GLY A 166 18.79 1.77 26.83
N THR A 167 17.85 2.67 27.17
CA THR A 167 16.45 2.53 26.74
C THR A 167 16.28 2.95 25.28
N VAL A 168 15.32 2.36 24.58
CA VAL A 168 15.08 2.63 23.14
C VAL A 168 14.90 4.13 22.88
N ALA A 169 14.10 4.79 23.73
CA ALA A 169 13.81 6.21 23.64
C ALA A 169 15.07 7.08 23.81
N TYR A 170 15.95 6.73 24.76
CA TYR A 170 17.24 7.42 24.94
C TYR A 170 18.15 7.23 23.72
N GLU A 171 18.27 6.02 23.20
CA GLU A 171 19.16 5.70 22.08
C GLU A 171 18.74 6.41 20.78
N PHE A 172 17.43 6.54 20.51
CA PHE A 172 16.92 7.33 19.38
C PHE A 172 17.24 8.83 19.54
N LEU A 173 17.09 9.39 20.74
CA LEU A 173 17.39 10.80 20.98
C LEU A 173 18.89 11.09 20.87
N SER A 174 19.72 10.25 21.49
CA SER A 174 21.18 10.34 21.40
C SER A 174 21.67 10.23 19.95
N SER A 175 21.20 9.22 19.22
CA SER A 175 21.53 9.03 17.80
C SER A 175 21.09 10.22 16.94
N SER A 176 19.98 10.88 17.28
CA SER A 176 19.51 12.08 16.59
C SER A 176 20.47 13.26 16.73
N ILE A 177 20.96 13.50 17.95
CA ILE A 177 21.94 14.55 18.23
C ILE A 177 23.24 14.28 17.47
N LEU A 178 23.73 13.04 17.50
CA LEU A 178 24.95 12.62 16.80
C LEU A 178 24.82 12.74 15.27
N HIS A 179 23.65 12.42 14.71
CA HIS A 179 23.35 12.67 13.30
C HIS A 179 23.40 14.17 12.97
N VAL A 180 22.81 15.05 13.79
CA VAL A 180 22.89 16.50 13.57
C VAL A 180 24.33 17.00 13.59
N ILE A 181 25.14 16.58 14.57
CA ILE A 181 26.55 17.00 14.69
C ILE A 181 27.35 16.60 13.45
N SER A 182 27.31 15.31 13.10
CA SER A 182 28.07 14.77 11.97
C SER A 182 27.57 15.33 10.63
N ALA A 183 26.26 15.44 10.42
CA ALA A 183 25.69 16.03 9.20
C ALA A 183 26.13 17.48 9.00
N LYS A 184 26.13 18.32 10.05
CA LYS A 184 26.59 19.72 9.95
C LYS A 184 28.06 19.85 9.55
N LYS A 185 28.90 18.85 9.88
CA LYS A 185 30.32 18.81 9.47
C LYS A 185 30.48 18.28 8.05
N ILE A 186 29.76 17.20 7.70
CA ILE A 186 29.91 16.47 6.44
C ILE A 186 29.25 17.22 5.26
N LEU A 187 28.03 17.73 5.42
CA LEU A 187 27.22 18.29 4.32
C LEU A 187 27.77 19.59 3.72
N LYS A 188 28.78 20.20 4.34
CA LYS A 188 29.50 21.35 3.76
C LYS A 188 30.10 21.04 2.39
N ASN A 189 30.47 19.78 2.17
CA ASN A 189 31.16 19.31 0.96
C ASN A 189 30.23 18.66 -0.08
N TYR A 190 28.91 18.69 0.13
CA TYR A 190 27.93 18.02 -0.71
C TYR A 190 26.83 18.97 -1.17
N ASP A 191 26.27 18.70 -2.35
CA ASP A 191 25.19 19.48 -2.96
C ASP A 191 23.83 18.81 -2.75
N ILE A 192 23.84 17.47 -2.78
CA ILE A 192 22.66 16.61 -2.71
C ILE A 192 22.94 15.48 -1.72
N ILE A 193 21.93 15.10 -0.93
CA ILE A 193 21.94 13.81 -0.24
C ILE A 193 20.98 12.83 -0.89
N MET A 194 21.31 11.55 -0.88
CA MET A 194 20.43 10.46 -1.30
C MET A 194 19.99 9.65 -0.08
N ILE A 195 18.68 9.50 0.08
CA ILE A 195 18.04 8.76 1.19
C ILE A 195 16.87 7.91 0.69
N ASN A 196 16.50 6.86 1.41
CA ASN A 196 15.36 6.00 1.02
C ASN A 196 14.07 6.28 1.82
N ASP A 197 14.16 6.99 2.94
CA ASP A 197 13.02 7.37 3.75
C ASP A 197 13.23 8.81 4.23
N ILE A 198 12.17 9.60 4.37
CA ILE A 198 12.29 10.98 4.85
C ILE A 198 11.63 11.21 6.21
N GLY A 199 11.01 10.18 6.78
CA GLY A 199 10.32 10.18 8.08
C GLY A 199 11.24 9.87 9.24
N GLN A 200 12.01 8.79 9.13
CA GLN A 200 12.70 8.18 10.27
C GLN A 200 13.99 8.90 10.69
N THR A 201 14.31 8.87 11.97
CA THR A 201 15.49 9.47 12.64
C THR A 201 16.78 9.39 11.83
N SER A 202 17.11 8.22 11.28
CA SER A 202 18.35 8.01 10.53
C SER A 202 18.43 8.78 9.21
N TRP A 203 17.32 8.91 8.48
CA TRP A 203 17.32 9.52 7.14
C TRP A 203 16.66 10.90 7.13
N GLY A 204 15.51 11.02 7.81
CA GLY A 204 14.74 12.25 7.96
C GLY A 204 15.53 13.38 8.63
N LEU A 205 16.38 13.09 9.64
CA LEU A 205 17.22 14.13 10.23
C LEU A 205 18.30 14.63 9.29
N TRP A 206 18.88 13.75 8.48
CA TRP A 206 19.83 14.18 7.45
C TRP A 206 19.16 15.05 6.40
N ALA A 207 17.91 14.74 6.03
CA ALA A 207 17.10 15.62 5.19
C ALA A 207 16.84 16.98 5.86
N ASP A 208 16.41 17.01 7.11
CA ASP A 208 16.15 18.26 7.84
C ASP A 208 17.40 19.13 7.94
N VAL A 209 18.57 18.54 8.22
CA VAL A 209 19.86 19.26 8.23
C VAL A 209 20.26 19.70 6.82
N ALA A 210 20.02 18.88 5.79
CA ALA A 210 20.29 19.25 4.40
C ALA A 210 19.47 20.47 3.97
N PHE A 211 18.16 20.48 4.24
CA PHE A 211 17.29 21.63 3.96
C PHE A 211 17.73 22.88 4.74
N ALA A 212 18.08 22.75 6.02
CA ALA A 212 18.60 23.86 6.81
C ALA A 212 19.92 24.45 6.27
N TYR A 213 20.64 23.71 5.43
CA TYR A 213 21.87 24.12 4.75
C TYR A 213 21.66 24.47 3.27
N ASN A 214 20.41 24.64 2.83
CA ASN A 214 20.02 24.90 1.44
C ASN A 214 20.58 23.83 0.47
N LYS A 215 20.60 22.57 0.90
CA LYS A 215 20.99 21.41 0.10
C LYS A 215 19.76 20.67 -0.41
N LYS A 216 19.93 19.93 -1.50
CA LYS A 216 18.84 19.13 -2.08
C LYS A 216 18.81 17.72 -1.51
N VAL A 217 17.63 17.09 -1.53
CA VAL A 217 17.41 15.73 -1.07
C VAL A 217 16.83 14.91 -2.21
N LEU A 218 17.56 13.91 -2.68
CA LEU A 218 17.05 12.90 -3.61
C LEU A 218 16.50 11.71 -2.80
N LEU A 219 15.18 11.70 -2.62
CA LEU A 219 14.47 10.58 -2.02
C LEU A 219 14.37 9.44 -3.03
N CYS A 220 15.06 8.34 -2.77
CA CYS A 220 15.12 7.15 -3.58
C CYS A 220 14.08 6.13 -3.10
N ASP A 221 12.81 6.37 -3.44
CA ASP A 221 11.67 5.58 -2.94
C ASP A 221 11.16 4.55 -3.94
N VAL A 222 10.58 3.47 -3.40
CA VAL A 222 9.83 2.46 -4.14
C VAL A 222 8.46 2.31 -3.50
N ASN A 223 7.43 2.58 -4.30
CA ASN A 223 6.06 2.51 -3.82
C ASN A 223 5.35 1.24 -4.28
N TRP A 224 4.41 0.81 -3.45
CA TRP A 224 3.42 -0.20 -3.80
C TRP A 224 2.26 0.50 -4.50
N LEU A 225 1.98 0.15 -5.75
CA LEU A 225 0.74 0.58 -6.37
C LEU A 225 -0.32 -0.49 -6.28
N LEU A 226 -1.50 -0.04 -5.90
CA LEU A 226 -2.75 -0.80 -5.87
C LEU A 226 -3.38 -0.96 -7.27
N ASN A 227 -2.60 -0.78 -8.34
CA ASN A 227 -3.17 -0.70 -9.70
C ASN A 227 -3.74 -2.03 -10.23
N ASN A 228 -3.59 -3.16 -9.53
CA ASN A 228 -4.43 -4.38 -9.69
C ASN A 228 -4.08 -5.46 -8.63
N PRO A 229 -4.88 -5.68 -7.57
CA PRO A 229 -4.74 -6.90 -6.76
C PRO A 229 -5.03 -8.14 -7.63
N PRO A 230 -4.20 -9.20 -7.59
CA PRO A 230 -3.22 -9.56 -6.56
C PRO A 230 -1.75 -9.20 -6.90
N LEU A 231 -1.48 -8.53 -8.01
CA LEU A 231 -0.12 -8.20 -8.44
C LEU A 231 0.27 -6.83 -7.89
N HIS A 232 0.87 -6.84 -6.72
CA HIS A 232 1.46 -5.66 -6.11
C HIS A 232 2.76 -5.29 -6.84
N TYR A 233 2.64 -4.55 -7.95
CA TYR A 233 3.81 -4.00 -8.64
C TYR A 233 4.50 -2.98 -7.75
N ARG A 234 5.82 -3.11 -7.64
CA ARG A 234 6.68 -2.10 -7.02
C ARG A 234 7.19 -1.17 -8.11
N GLU A 235 7.16 0.13 -7.85
CA GLU A 235 7.58 1.11 -8.84
C GLU A 235 8.51 2.14 -8.23
N ILE A 236 9.60 2.44 -8.94
CA ILE A 236 10.54 3.50 -8.56
C ILE A 236 9.84 4.83 -8.70
N THR A 237 9.96 5.64 -7.66
CA THR A 237 9.30 6.95 -7.56
C THR A 237 10.27 8.00 -7.02
N SER A 238 11.55 7.89 -7.37
CA SER A 238 12.59 8.74 -6.82
C SER A 238 12.39 10.21 -7.17
N ARG A 239 12.50 11.12 -6.20
CA ARG A 239 12.22 12.55 -6.38
C ARG A 239 13.32 13.41 -5.77
N LEU A 240 13.66 14.49 -6.47
CA LEU A 240 14.54 15.53 -5.96
C LEU A 240 13.71 16.63 -5.29
N TYR A 241 14.05 16.97 -4.06
CA TYR A 241 13.42 18.03 -3.28
C TYR A 241 14.47 19.08 -2.90
N ASP A 242 14.07 20.34 -2.93
CA ASP A 242 14.81 21.49 -2.43
C ASP A 242 14.16 22.12 -1.19
N ASP A 243 12.95 21.69 -0.86
CA ASP A 243 12.17 22.18 0.27
C ASP A 243 11.64 21.04 1.15
N ALA A 244 11.69 21.26 2.47
CA ALA A 244 11.25 20.31 3.47
C ALA A 244 9.74 20.09 3.45
N TYR A 245 8.95 21.12 3.16
CA TYR A 245 7.50 21.00 3.10
C TYR A 245 7.08 20.06 1.97
N GLU A 246 7.56 20.28 0.74
CA GLU A 246 7.28 19.40 -0.40
C GLU A 246 7.74 17.96 -0.14
N ALA A 247 8.92 17.80 0.46
CA ALA A 247 9.47 16.47 0.72
C ALA A 247 8.65 15.69 1.76
N ARG A 248 8.04 16.39 2.73
CA ARG A 248 7.14 15.81 3.74
C ARG A 248 5.75 15.46 3.20
N LEU A 249 5.38 15.93 2.00
CA LEU A 249 4.12 15.55 1.38
C LEU A 249 4.10 14.08 0.94
N ARG A 250 5.23 13.36 0.85
CA ARG A 250 5.35 11.88 0.61
C ARG A 250 4.43 11.24 -0.45
N HIS A 251 3.73 12.00 -1.30
CA HIS A 251 2.80 11.44 -2.26
C HIS A 251 3.52 11.29 -3.58
N PRO A 252 3.76 10.06 -4.06
CA PRO A 252 4.53 9.82 -5.28
C PRO A 252 3.89 10.44 -6.52
N LEU A 253 2.58 10.70 -6.41
CA LEU A 253 1.71 11.30 -7.41
C LEU A 253 1.59 12.82 -7.27
N PHE A 254 2.24 13.47 -6.27
CA PHE A 254 2.13 14.93 -6.10
C PHE A 254 2.74 15.64 -7.32
N PRO A 255 1.94 16.43 -8.07
CA PRO A 255 2.35 16.98 -9.35
C PRO A 255 3.17 18.26 -9.23
N GLY A 256 3.47 18.72 -8.00
CA GLY A 256 4.10 20.00 -7.71
C GLY A 256 3.08 21.15 -7.59
N ILE A 257 3.33 22.06 -6.64
CA ILE A 257 2.38 23.12 -6.28
C ILE A 257 2.07 24.07 -7.45
N HIS A 258 3.07 24.38 -8.28
CA HIS A 258 2.89 25.26 -9.45
C HIS A 258 1.88 24.70 -10.45
N LYS A 259 1.93 23.39 -10.71
CA LYS A 259 1.00 22.74 -11.64
C LYS A 259 -0.42 22.70 -11.06
N VAL A 260 -0.56 22.41 -9.76
CA VAL A 260 -1.85 22.46 -9.07
C VAL A 260 -2.49 23.84 -9.21
N ASN A 261 -1.73 24.90 -8.88
CA ASN A 261 -2.21 26.28 -8.95
C ASN A 261 -2.59 26.69 -10.39
N TYR A 262 -1.80 26.27 -11.39
CA TYR A 262 -2.12 26.52 -12.80
C TYR A 262 -3.48 25.88 -13.18
N ILE A 263 -3.67 24.60 -12.87
CA ILE A 263 -4.93 23.89 -13.16
C ILE A 263 -6.12 24.56 -12.46
N PHE A 264 -5.95 24.97 -11.19
CA PHE A 264 -7.00 25.64 -10.42
C PHE A 264 -7.35 27.03 -10.96
N SER A 265 -6.40 27.75 -11.56
CA SER A 265 -6.66 29.04 -12.19
C SER A 265 -7.55 28.95 -13.43
N LYS A 266 -7.63 27.76 -14.04
CA LYS A 266 -8.28 27.51 -15.35
C LYS A 266 -9.14 26.24 -15.34
N LEU A 267 -9.94 26.02 -14.30
CA LEU A 267 -10.73 24.78 -14.15
C LEU A 267 -11.65 24.49 -15.35
N SER A 268 -12.23 25.52 -15.97
CA SER A 268 -13.10 25.38 -17.15
C SER A 268 -12.36 24.85 -18.38
N GLU A 269 -11.07 25.21 -18.54
CA GLU A 269 -10.21 24.71 -19.62
C GLU A 269 -9.66 23.31 -19.30
N ASN A 270 -9.66 22.90 -18.03
CA ASN A 270 -9.03 21.69 -17.52
C ASN A 270 -10.04 20.62 -17.07
N GLN A 271 -11.18 20.55 -17.78
CA GLN A 271 -12.30 19.65 -17.44
C GLN A 271 -11.93 18.16 -17.48
N GLU A 272 -10.88 17.78 -18.22
CA GLU A 272 -10.36 16.41 -18.27
C GLU A 272 -9.94 15.89 -16.88
N TYR A 273 -9.28 16.71 -16.07
CA TYR A 273 -8.82 16.32 -14.74
C TYR A 273 -10.00 16.17 -13.79
N ILE A 274 -11.00 17.04 -13.88
CA ILE A 274 -12.23 16.94 -13.08
C ILE A 274 -12.96 15.62 -13.42
N ASN A 275 -13.13 15.33 -14.71
CA ASN A 275 -13.83 14.12 -15.16
C ASN A 275 -13.09 12.85 -14.74
N LYS A 276 -11.75 12.87 -14.82
CA LYS A 276 -10.92 11.76 -14.36
C LYS A 276 -11.00 11.58 -12.84
N GLY A 277 -10.94 12.66 -12.06
CA GLY A 277 -11.14 12.61 -10.61
C GLY A 277 -12.48 11.99 -10.23
N LYS A 278 -13.57 12.40 -10.90
CA LYS A 278 -14.89 11.77 -10.74
C LYS A 278 -14.83 10.27 -11.01
N SER A 279 -14.27 9.87 -12.14
CA SER A 279 -14.17 8.45 -12.51
C SER A 279 -13.39 7.62 -11.49
N ILE A 280 -12.27 8.14 -10.97
CA ILE A 280 -11.44 7.44 -9.97
C ILE A 280 -12.22 7.24 -8.68
N LEU A 281 -12.88 8.28 -8.18
CA LEU A 281 -13.63 8.19 -6.94
C LEU A 281 -14.88 7.32 -7.09
N SER A 282 -15.59 7.41 -8.22
CA SER A 282 -16.71 6.52 -8.52
C SER A 282 -16.28 5.05 -8.52
N ASN A 283 -15.08 4.73 -9.03
CA ASN A 283 -14.55 3.37 -8.98
C ASN A 283 -14.09 2.98 -7.57
N ARG A 284 -13.49 3.91 -6.81
CA ARG A 284 -13.01 3.65 -5.45
C ARG A 284 -14.16 3.43 -4.45
N PHE A 285 -15.28 4.10 -4.69
CA PHE A 285 -16.47 4.11 -3.82
C PHE A 285 -17.70 3.50 -4.50
N SER A 286 -17.50 2.61 -5.48
CA SER A 286 -18.60 1.91 -6.15
C SER A 286 -19.30 0.90 -5.25
N GLU A 287 -18.58 0.35 -4.25
CA GLU A 287 -19.12 -0.62 -3.30
C GLU A 287 -19.71 0.07 -2.06
N LYS A 288 -21.04 0.20 -2.04
CA LYS A 288 -21.78 0.40 -0.80
C LYS A 288 -22.09 -0.95 -0.17
N ARG A 289 -21.63 -1.17 1.06
CA ARG A 289 -21.80 -2.42 1.79
C ARG A 289 -23.03 -2.37 2.70
N ILE A 290 -23.31 -1.18 3.23
CA ILE A 290 -24.36 -0.98 4.23
C ILE A 290 -25.12 0.31 3.86
N ASN A 291 -26.44 0.31 4.06
CA ASN A 291 -27.28 1.47 3.79
C ASN A 291 -27.35 2.42 5.00
N GLU A 292 -27.94 3.59 4.78
CA GLU A 292 -28.07 4.66 5.78
C GLU A 292 -28.87 4.23 7.01
N PHE A 293 -30.00 3.55 6.79
CA PHE A 293 -30.89 3.07 7.85
C PHE A 293 -30.18 2.10 8.79
N ASP A 294 -29.38 1.19 8.24
CA ASP A 294 -28.62 0.22 9.01
C ASP A 294 -27.53 0.89 9.86
N ILE A 295 -26.90 1.96 9.38
CA ILE A 295 -25.92 2.75 10.15
C ILE A 295 -26.61 3.48 11.31
N HIS A 296 -27.75 4.14 11.04
CA HIS A 296 -28.54 4.79 12.07
C HIS A 296 -28.96 3.82 13.17
N ASN A 297 -29.45 2.63 12.80
CA ASN A 297 -29.86 1.61 13.75
C ASN A 297 -28.68 1.02 14.53
N LYS A 298 -27.58 0.67 13.85
CA LYS A 298 -26.41 0.05 14.48
C LYS A 298 -25.78 0.93 15.56
N TYR A 299 -25.76 2.25 15.35
CA TYR A 299 -25.16 3.20 16.27
C TYR A 299 -26.17 4.01 17.08
N CYS A 300 -27.46 3.72 16.94
CA CYS A 300 -28.57 4.45 17.58
C CYS A 300 -28.51 5.97 17.31
N ILE A 301 -28.23 6.36 16.07
CA ILE A 301 -28.06 7.76 15.68
C ILE A 301 -29.44 8.42 15.51
N PRO A 302 -29.75 9.51 16.22
CA PRO A 302 -31.01 10.22 16.03
C PRO A 302 -31.13 10.81 14.61
N PRO A 303 -32.28 10.71 13.93
CA PRO A 303 -32.45 11.14 12.54
C PRO A 303 -32.19 12.63 12.27
N ASN A 304 -32.30 13.48 13.31
CA ASN A 304 -32.14 14.93 13.21
C ASN A 304 -30.73 15.42 13.56
N LYS A 305 -29.80 14.52 13.91
CA LYS A 305 -28.43 14.89 14.26
C LYS A 305 -27.55 14.89 13.02
N LYS A 306 -26.77 15.96 12.86
CA LYS A 306 -25.67 15.97 11.90
C LYS A 306 -24.57 15.01 12.36
N ILE A 307 -23.99 14.28 11.42
CA ILE A 307 -22.95 13.29 11.70
C ILE A 307 -21.59 13.85 11.28
N VAL A 308 -20.64 13.90 12.22
CA VAL A 308 -19.24 14.23 11.93
C VAL A 308 -18.39 12.98 12.12
N VAL A 309 -17.54 12.69 11.13
CA VAL A 309 -16.68 11.49 11.15
C VAL A 309 -15.23 11.90 11.34
N ILE A 310 -14.61 11.37 12.39
CA ILE A 310 -13.18 11.51 12.69
C ILE A 310 -12.45 10.28 12.16
N PHE A 311 -11.67 10.47 11.10
CA PHE A 311 -10.86 9.43 10.47
C PHE A 311 -9.54 9.28 11.21
N THR A 312 -9.46 8.22 12.00
CA THR A 312 -8.25 7.89 12.77
C THR A 312 -7.21 7.21 11.89
N HIS A 313 -5.95 7.40 12.27
CA HIS A 313 -4.78 6.78 11.66
C HIS A 313 -4.20 5.70 12.57
N LEU A 314 -3.23 4.95 12.05
CA LEU A 314 -2.39 4.13 12.90
C LEU A 314 -1.54 5.07 13.76
N CYS A 315 -1.67 4.94 15.08
CA CYS A 315 -1.03 5.83 16.05
C CYS A 315 0.50 5.67 16.16
N TRP A 316 1.08 4.69 15.46
CA TRP A 316 2.52 4.51 15.26
C TRP A 316 2.99 4.90 13.85
N ASP A 317 2.07 5.28 12.96
CA ASP A 317 2.43 5.84 11.66
C ASP A 317 2.91 7.28 11.85
N ASN A 318 3.81 7.70 10.98
CA ASN A 318 4.47 9.00 11.02
C ASN A 318 3.54 10.13 10.54
N SER A 319 2.23 10.01 10.76
CA SER A 319 1.19 10.94 10.31
C SER A 319 1.26 12.33 10.96
N LEU A 320 2.14 12.53 11.97
CA LEU A 320 2.36 13.82 12.61
C LEU A 320 3.55 14.57 11.98
N THR A 321 4.62 13.86 11.61
CA THR A 321 5.75 14.44 10.87
C THR A 321 5.48 14.53 9.39
N PHE A 322 4.81 13.53 8.82
CA PHE A 322 4.21 13.64 7.50
C PHE A 322 3.01 14.57 7.59
N GLY A 323 3.15 15.72 6.94
CA GLY A 323 2.18 16.80 6.99
C GLY A 323 2.29 17.74 8.19
N HIS A 324 3.26 17.62 9.08
CA HIS A 324 3.54 18.67 10.07
C HIS A 324 2.30 19.10 10.90
N SER A 325 1.73 18.20 11.69
CA SER A 325 0.69 18.60 12.64
C SER A 325 1.24 19.51 13.74
N PHE A 326 0.41 20.44 14.22
CA PHE A 326 0.67 21.25 15.42
C PHE A 326 0.45 20.47 16.73
N PHE A 327 -0.15 19.28 16.65
CA PHE A 327 -0.18 18.36 17.78
C PHE A 327 1.16 17.63 17.89
N ASN A 328 1.73 17.66 19.09
CA ASN A 328 3.03 17.02 19.39
C ASN A 328 2.94 15.51 19.55
N SER A 329 1.74 14.99 19.79
CA SER A 329 1.48 13.57 19.88
C SER A 329 0.08 13.23 19.38
N TYR A 330 -0.05 12.04 18.81
CA TYR A 330 -1.33 11.50 18.33
C TYR A 330 -2.32 11.33 19.48
N LYS A 331 -1.79 10.98 20.66
CA LYS A 331 -2.52 10.88 21.92
C LYS A 331 -3.16 12.22 22.30
N LYS A 332 -2.38 13.31 22.29
CA LYS A 332 -2.88 14.65 22.60
C LYS A 332 -4.01 15.03 21.64
N TRP A 333 -3.84 14.80 20.34
CA TRP A 333 -4.90 15.05 19.36
C TRP A 333 -6.21 14.33 19.72
N LEU A 334 -6.17 13.01 19.91
CA LEU A 334 -7.38 12.23 20.21
C LEU A 334 -8.02 12.66 21.53
N LEU A 335 -7.22 12.93 22.57
CA LEU A 335 -7.72 13.34 23.88
C LEU A 335 -8.35 14.74 23.84
N THR A 336 -7.68 15.72 23.21
CA THR A 336 -8.22 17.07 23.00
C THR A 336 -9.52 16.99 22.19
N THR A 337 -9.51 16.23 21.09
CA THR A 337 -10.71 16.02 20.26
C THR A 337 -11.85 15.44 21.10
N TYR A 338 -11.61 14.32 21.78
CA TYR A 338 -12.65 13.65 22.57
C TYR A 338 -13.23 14.56 23.66
N ASN A 339 -12.37 15.25 24.41
CA ASN A 339 -12.78 16.13 25.49
C ASN A 339 -13.64 17.31 25.00
N GLU A 340 -13.44 17.78 23.78
CA GLU A 340 -14.25 18.87 23.22
C GLU A 340 -15.54 18.37 22.57
N ILE A 341 -15.51 17.26 21.82
CA ILE A 341 -16.69 16.79 21.08
C ILE A 341 -17.82 16.31 22.01
N ILE A 342 -17.49 15.74 23.18
CA ILE A 342 -18.50 15.29 24.15
C ILE A 342 -19.29 16.47 24.75
N LYS A 343 -18.78 17.69 24.65
CA LYS A 343 -19.47 18.90 25.10
C LYS A 343 -20.45 19.43 24.04
N ASN A 344 -20.31 19.00 22.78
CA ASN A 344 -21.18 19.41 21.68
C ASN A 344 -22.22 18.31 21.42
N GLU A 345 -23.34 18.37 22.14
CA GLU A 345 -24.44 17.42 22.01
C GLU A 345 -25.25 17.61 20.72
N ASN A 346 -25.10 18.71 19.98
CA ASN A 346 -25.83 18.97 18.72
C ASN A 346 -25.41 18.03 17.60
N ILE A 347 -24.23 17.45 17.70
CA ILE A 347 -23.60 16.60 16.70
C ILE A 347 -23.53 15.16 17.21
N PHE A 348 -23.69 14.21 16.28
CA PHE A 348 -23.33 12.82 16.50
C PHE A 348 -21.94 12.54 15.90
N TRP A 349 -21.03 12.02 16.71
CA TRP A 349 -19.62 11.86 16.34
C TRP A 349 -19.30 10.38 16.13
N LEU A 350 -18.65 10.06 15.01
CA LEU A 350 -18.15 8.73 14.70
C LEU A 350 -16.63 8.76 14.61
N PHE A 351 -15.93 7.97 15.43
CA PHE A 351 -14.52 7.66 15.19
C PHE A 351 -14.42 6.48 14.23
N LYS A 352 -13.97 6.72 12.99
CA LYS A 352 -13.69 5.67 12.04
C LYS A 352 -12.27 5.14 12.23
N LEU A 353 -12.16 3.87 12.59
CA LEU A 353 -10.89 3.17 12.75
C LEU A 353 -10.26 2.84 11.39
N HIS A 354 -8.94 2.97 11.32
CA HIS A 354 -8.16 2.52 10.17
C HIS A 354 -8.35 1.00 9.98
N PRO A 355 -8.61 0.48 8.77
CA PRO A 355 -8.90 -0.94 8.56
C PRO A 355 -7.83 -1.90 9.11
N TYR A 356 -6.56 -1.48 9.08
CA TYR A 356 -5.44 -2.25 9.61
C TYR A 356 -5.49 -2.44 11.14
N GLU A 357 -6.19 -1.59 11.90
CA GLU A 357 -6.42 -1.79 13.34
C GLU A 357 -7.49 -2.85 13.62
N LEU A 358 -8.32 -3.19 12.62
CA LEU A 358 -9.51 -4.03 12.79
C LEU A 358 -9.29 -5.48 12.37
N GLY A 359 -8.15 -5.77 11.73
CA GLY A 359 -7.76 -7.13 11.34
C GLY A 359 -6.88 -7.81 12.40
N ASN A 360 -6.75 -9.14 12.31
CA ASN A 360 -5.82 -9.93 13.13
C ASN A 360 -4.36 -9.79 12.65
N HIS A 361 -3.86 -8.56 12.57
CA HIS A 361 -2.51 -8.29 12.09
C HIS A 361 -1.49 -8.47 13.23
N LYS A 362 -0.48 -9.30 13.00
CA LYS A 362 0.62 -9.57 13.95
C LYS A 362 1.48 -8.35 14.30
N HIS A 363 1.27 -7.21 13.63
CA HIS A 363 2.10 -6.01 13.73
C HIS A 363 1.44 -4.87 14.51
N VAL A 364 0.21 -5.04 14.99
CA VAL A 364 -0.46 -4.06 15.87
C VAL A 364 -0.22 -4.46 17.32
N HIS A 365 0.33 -3.54 18.13
CA HIS A 365 0.56 -3.83 19.54
C HIS A 365 -0.78 -3.96 20.29
N PRO A 366 -1.02 -5.03 21.05
CA PRO A 366 -2.32 -5.28 21.68
C PRO A 366 -2.64 -4.27 22.79
N GLN A 367 -1.66 -3.65 23.43
CA GLN A 367 -1.91 -2.66 24.50
C GLN A 367 -1.83 -1.21 24.03
N TYR A 368 -1.10 -0.96 22.94
CA TYR A 368 -0.76 0.38 22.48
C TYR A 368 -1.24 0.47 21.04
N ASN A 369 -2.53 0.72 20.85
CA ASN A 369 -3.15 0.92 19.54
C ASN A 369 -4.31 1.91 19.65
N THR A 370 -4.78 2.40 18.51
CA THR A 370 -5.78 3.47 18.46
C THR A 370 -7.10 3.04 19.06
N LEU A 371 -7.53 1.80 18.78
CA LEU A 371 -8.81 1.26 19.23
C LEU A 371 -8.87 1.18 20.76
N ASN A 372 -7.86 0.58 21.38
CA ASN A 372 -7.83 0.39 22.83
C ASN A 372 -7.66 1.71 23.57
N TYR A 373 -6.90 2.66 23.00
CA TYR A 373 -6.81 3.99 23.56
C TYR A 373 -8.17 4.72 23.54
N LEU A 374 -8.88 4.67 22.42
CA LEU A 374 -10.22 5.26 22.31
C LEU A 374 -11.24 4.57 23.21
N LYS A 375 -11.23 3.23 23.31
CA LYS A 375 -12.09 2.48 24.25
C LYS A 375 -11.88 2.94 25.68
N LYS A 376 -10.61 3.07 26.11
CA LYS A 376 -10.28 3.59 27.44
C LYS A 376 -10.81 5.00 27.66
N ILE A 377 -10.62 5.93 26.71
CA ILE A 377 -11.15 7.30 26.84
C ILE A 377 -12.68 7.30 26.95
N VAL A 378 -13.36 6.49 26.13
CA VAL A 378 -14.83 6.36 26.13
C VAL A 378 -15.35 5.75 27.43
N GLU A 379 -14.65 4.75 27.98
CA GLU A 379 -14.99 4.15 29.27
C GLU A 379 -14.80 5.13 30.43
N GLU A 380 -13.73 5.94 30.41
CA GLU A 380 -13.45 6.95 31.42
C GLU A 380 -14.44 8.13 31.38
N LYS A 381 -14.93 8.49 30.19
CA LYS A 381 -15.82 9.64 29.96
C LYS A 381 -16.94 9.27 28.98
N PRO A 382 -17.94 8.47 29.38
CA PRO A 382 -18.97 7.99 28.47
C PRO A 382 -19.81 9.15 27.91
N SER A 383 -20.26 8.98 26.67
CA SER A 383 -21.11 9.93 25.96
C SER A 383 -22.05 9.18 25.01
N ASP A 384 -23.30 9.61 24.96
CA ASP A 384 -24.32 9.00 24.10
C ASP A 384 -24.21 9.42 22.63
N ASN A 385 -23.61 10.60 22.37
CA ASN A 385 -23.45 11.16 21.03
C ASN A 385 -22.11 10.84 20.37
N VAL A 386 -21.31 9.92 20.93
CA VAL A 386 -20.04 9.47 20.35
C VAL A 386 -20.04 7.94 20.19
N LYS A 387 -19.68 7.44 19.02
CA LYS A 387 -19.49 5.99 18.77
C LYS A 387 -18.19 5.68 18.02
N LEU A 388 -17.70 4.47 18.23
CA LEU A 388 -16.54 3.93 17.51
C LEU A 388 -17.05 3.05 16.36
N VAL A 389 -16.54 3.30 15.15
CA VAL A 389 -16.72 2.41 14.00
C VAL A 389 -15.53 1.47 13.94
N ASP A 390 -15.59 0.42 14.76
CA ASP A 390 -14.55 -0.59 14.98
C ASP A 390 -14.80 -1.92 14.23
N THR A 391 -15.53 -1.85 13.11
CA THR A 391 -15.76 -2.98 12.20
C THR A 391 -15.18 -2.73 10.79
N PRO A 392 -14.64 -3.76 10.11
CA PRO A 392 -14.27 -3.67 8.69
C PRO A 392 -15.48 -3.65 7.74
N ASP A 393 -16.69 -3.91 8.23
CA ASP A 393 -17.91 -4.00 7.41
C ASP A 393 -18.35 -2.64 6.87
N ILE A 394 -18.02 -1.56 7.60
CA ILE A 394 -18.34 -0.18 7.23
C ILE A 394 -17.09 0.45 6.63
N ASN A 395 -17.21 0.89 5.38
CA ASN A 395 -16.17 1.64 4.68
C ASN A 395 -16.49 3.15 4.64
N THR A 396 -15.57 3.96 4.10
CA THR A 396 -15.77 5.40 3.99
C THR A 396 -16.96 5.76 3.09
N SER A 397 -17.19 5.02 2.00
CA SER A 397 -18.29 5.28 1.07
C SER A 397 -19.68 5.03 1.65
N ASP A 398 -19.81 4.14 2.63
CA ASP A 398 -21.05 3.93 3.38
C ASP A 398 -21.41 5.16 4.22
N LEU A 399 -20.40 5.90 4.68
CA LEU A 399 -20.58 7.09 5.54
C LEU A 399 -20.78 8.38 4.76
N ILE A 400 -20.30 8.47 3.51
CA ILE A 400 -20.37 9.68 2.66
C ILE A 400 -21.80 10.28 2.60
N PRO A 401 -22.88 9.52 2.33
CA PRO A 401 -24.23 10.09 2.21
C PRO A 401 -24.77 10.75 3.48
N LEU A 402 -24.28 10.33 4.65
CA LEU A 402 -24.74 10.77 5.96
C LEU A 402 -23.89 11.90 6.56
N MET A 403 -22.70 12.12 6.00
CA MET A 403 -21.65 12.88 6.66
C MET A 403 -21.81 14.37 6.40
N HIS A 404 -21.92 15.13 7.49
CA HIS A 404 -21.89 16.59 7.46
C HIS A 404 -20.48 17.12 7.24
N THR A 405 -19.49 16.54 7.93
CA THR A 405 -18.08 16.95 7.83
C THR A 405 -17.17 15.78 8.24
N GLY A 406 -16.01 15.66 7.60
CA GLY A 406 -14.95 14.75 7.99
C GLY A 406 -13.78 15.45 8.66
N ILE A 407 -13.12 14.81 9.62
CA ILE A 407 -11.90 15.30 10.27
C ILE A 407 -10.80 14.26 10.10
N THR A 408 -9.60 14.69 9.72
CA THR A 408 -8.42 13.81 9.63
C THR A 408 -7.15 14.55 9.99
N LEU A 409 -6.10 13.83 10.44
CA LEU A 409 -4.75 14.42 10.49
C LEU A 409 -4.20 14.63 9.09
N ALA A 410 -3.91 13.55 8.35
CA ALA A 410 -3.23 13.61 7.05
C ALA A 410 -3.78 12.59 6.02
N GLY A 411 -5.03 12.14 6.18
CA GLY A 411 -5.60 11.08 5.34
C GLY A 411 -6.00 11.51 3.93
N THR A 412 -6.02 10.56 3.00
CA THR A 412 -6.52 10.74 1.62
C THR A 412 -7.97 11.23 1.57
N VAL A 413 -8.75 10.99 2.63
CA VAL A 413 -10.10 11.53 2.80
C VAL A 413 -10.19 13.06 2.65
N SER A 414 -9.07 13.77 2.86
CA SER A 414 -9.00 15.22 2.71
C SER A 414 -9.13 15.75 1.28
N TYR A 415 -8.92 14.94 0.23
CA TYR A 415 -9.35 15.30 -1.13
C TYR A 415 -10.57 14.50 -1.61
N GLU A 416 -10.84 13.34 -1.00
CA GLU A 416 -11.99 12.51 -1.35
C GLU A 416 -13.31 13.16 -0.92
N LEU A 417 -13.43 13.58 0.35
CA LEU A 417 -14.67 14.15 0.86
C LEU A 417 -15.03 15.47 0.16
N PRO A 418 -14.08 16.42 -0.05
CA PRO A 418 -14.40 17.64 -0.79
C PRO A 418 -14.81 17.37 -2.24
N SER A 419 -14.31 16.29 -2.86
CA SER A 419 -14.73 15.88 -4.20
C SER A 419 -16.19 15.42 -4.26
N TYR A 420 -16.77 14.97 -3.14
CA TYR A 420 -18.21 14.71 -3.01
C TYR A 420 -19.01 15.95 -2.60
N GLY A 421 -18.35 17.04 -2.18
CA GLY A 421 -18.99 18.26 -1.67
C GLY A 421 -19.11 18.28 -0.14
N ILE A 422 -18.42 17.38 0.57
CA ILE A 422 -18.41 17.31 2.03
C ILE A 422 -17.16 18.01 2.55
N ASN A 423 -17.32 18.92 3.53
CA ASN A 423 -16.20 19.59 4.16
C ASN A 423 -15.23 18.57 4.78
N CYS A 424 -13.93 18.83 4.64
CA CYS A 424 -12.91 18.09 5.36
C CYS A 424 -11.98 19.03 6.12
N ILE A 425 -11.87 18.78 7.43
CA ILE A 425 -10.93 19.46 8.33
C ILE A 425 -9.65 18.63 8.37
N THR A 426 -8.52 19.28 8.05
CA THR A 426 -7.19 18.69 8.17
C THR A 426 -6.40 19.37 9.29
N LEU A 427 -5.67 18.56 10.04
CA LEU A 427 -4.85 18.98 11.19
C LEU A 427 -3.36 18.87 10.90
N SER A 428 -3.01 18.64 9.64
CA SER A 428 -1.65 18.61 9.12
C SER A 428 -1.54 19.63 7.98
N ALA A 429 -0.47 20.43 8.00
CA ALA A 429 0.10 21.10 6.84
C ALA A 429 0.74 20.09 5.86
N GLY A 430 -0.05 19.10 5.43
CA GLY A 430 0.38 17.98 4.59
C GLY A 430 -0.19 17.98 3.18
N LEU A 431 -0.13 16.79 2.57
CA LEU A 431 -0.39 16.45 1.16
C LEU A 431 -1.46 17.29 0.42
N HIS A 432 -2.51 17.69 1.14
CA HIS A 432 -3.76 18.20 0.59
C HIS A 432 -4.17 19.54 1.20
N SER A 433 -3.36 20.04 2.14
CA SER A 433 -3.59 21.31 2.84
C SER A 433 -3.08 22.50 2.04
N ASN A 434 -3.62 23.68 2.34
CA ASN A 434 -3.28 24.95 1.72
C ASN A 434 -3.55 24.99 0.20
N LEU A 435 -4.41 24.10 -0.30
CA LEU A 435 -4.83 24.03 -1.69
C LEU A 435 -6.20 24.67 -1.92
N GLY A 436 -6.87 25.12 -0.85
CA GLY A 436 -8.14 25.84 -0.92
C GLY A 436 -9.38 24.96 -1.08
N PHE A 437 -9.27 23.64 -0.89
CA PHE A 437 -10.41 22.72 -0.88
C PHE A 437 -10.62 21.95 0.43
N THR A 438 -9.82 22.26 1.45
CA THR A 438 -9.90 21.74 2.82
C THR A 438 -10.04 22.90 3.80
N ILE A 439 -10.51 22.59 5.02
CA ILE A 439 -10.43 23.50 6.17
C ILE A 439 -9.11 23.19 6.88
N ASP A 440 -8.12 24.05 6.68
CA ASP A 440 -6.76 23.86 7.20
C ASP A 440 -6.59 24.56 8.55
N VAL A 441 -6.52 23.77 9.62
CA VAL A 441 -6.41 24.31 10.98
C VAL A 441 -4.95 24.54 11.34
N LYS A 442 -4.63 25.71 11.92
CA LYS A 442 -3.24 26.13 12.16
C LYS A 442 -2.76 25.87 13.58
N ASN A 443 -3.67 25.78 14.54
CA ASN A 443 -3.33 25.59 15.95
C ASN A 443 -4.49 24.94 16.73
N GLU A 444 -4.20 24.57 17.98
CA GLU A 444 -5.14 23.88 18.86
C GLU A 444 -6.37 24.74 19.21
N ASP A 445 -6.21 26.04 19.42
CA ASP A 445 -7.33 26.93 19.76
C ASP A 445 -8.33 27.05 18.61
N GLU A 446 -7.84 27.25 17.38
CA GLU A 446 -8.67 27.26 16.16
C GLU A 446 -9.42 25.93 15.99
N TYR A 447 -8.74 24.81 16.26
CA TYR A 447 -9.38 23.49 16.20
C TYR A 447 -10.52 23.35 17.20
N ILE A 448 -10.27 23.74 18.46
CA ILE A 448 -11.27 23.67 19.53
C ILE A 448 -12.48 24.55 19.21
N GLN A 449 -12.27 25.77 18.71
CA GLN A 449 -13.37 26.66 18.33
C GLN A 449 -14.17 26.11 17.14
N LEU A 450 -13.49 25.45 16.20
CA LEU A 450 -14.14 24.80 15.07
C LEU A 450 -14.99 23.61 15.52
N LEU A 451 -14.51 22.75 16.42
CA LEU A 451 -15.29 21.62 16.97
C LEU A 451 -16.56 22.09 17.70
N LYS A 452 -16.50 23.23 18.40
CA LYS A 452 -17.64 23.81 19.11
C LYS A 452 -18.75 24.34 18.20
N ASN A 453 -18.42 24.69 16.96
CA ASN A 453 -19.35 25.35 16.03
C ASN A 453 -19.52 24.57 14.71
N ILE A 454 -19.09 23.31 14.66
CA ILE A 454 -18.99 22.53 13.43
C ILE A 454 -20.34 22.32 12.74
N GLU A 455 -21.44 22.35 13.50
CA GLU A 455 -22.81 22.28 12.99
C GLU A 455 -23.14 23.42 12.02
N ASN A 456 -22.44 24.56 12.13
CA ASN A 456 -22.68 25.76 11.35
C ASN A 456 -21.87 25.79 10.05
N LEU A 457 -21.01 24.80 9.80
CA LEU A 457 -20.33 24.68 8.51
C LEU A 457 -21.35 24.52 7.39
N THR A 458 -21.25 25.37 6.38
CA THR A 458 -22.07 25.30 5.17
C THR A 458 -21.49 24.31 4.18
N GLU A 459 -22.31 23.80 3.27
CA GLU A 459 -21.84 22.92 2.19
C GLU A 459 -20.73 23.58 1.36
N LEU A 460 -19.84 22.74 0.81
CA LEU A 460 -18.79 23.21 -0.09
C LEU A 460 -19.39 23.77 -1.37
N ASP A 461 -18.90 24.93 -1.79
CA ASP A 461 -19.28 25.50 -3.08
C ASP A 461 -18.78 24.64 -4.27
N ASP A 462 -19.45 24.76 -5.41
CA ASP A 462 -19.17 23.96 -6.61
C ASP A 462 -17.75 24.17 -7.17
N ARG A 463 -17.18 25.39 -7.02
CA ARG A 463 -15.80 25.65 -7.46
C ARG A 463 -14.82 24.87 -6.60
N THR A 464 -15.01 24.87 -5.28
CA THR A 464 -14.14 24.15 -4.34
C THR A 464 -14.24 22.63 -4.55
N LYS A 465 -15.45 22.10 -4.78
CA LYS A 465 -15.66 20.71 -5.19
C LYS A 465 -14.91 20.35 -6.49
N LYS A 466 -14.97 21.23 -7.49
CA LYS A 466 -14.24 21.06 -8.76
C LYS A 466 -12.72 21.12 -8.57
N MET A 467 -12.20 21.95 -7.66
CA MET A 467 -10.78 21.97 -7.29
C MET A 467 -10.33 20.61 -6.74
N ALA A 468 -11.08 20.05 -5.78
CA ALA A 468 -10.79 18.74 -5.22
C ALA A 468 -10.84 17.61 -6.26
N LEU A 469 -11.84 17.64 -7.15
CA LEU A 469 -11.94 16.68 -8.26
C LEU A 469 -10.78 16.81 -9.25
N ALA A 470 -10.43 18.04 -9.64
CA ALA A 470 -9.30 18.29 -10.53
C ALA A 470 -7.99 17.81 -9.90
N TYR A 471 -7.80 18.08 -8.60
CA TYR A 471 -6.64 17.61 -7.85
C TYR A 471 -6.56 16.08 -7.83
N THR A 472 -7.68 15.41 -7.54
CA THR A 472 -7.77 13.94 -7.59
C THR A 472 -7.40 13.41 -8.98
N GLY A 473 -7.96 13.97 -10.05
CA GLY A 473 -7.62 13.57 -11.40
C GLY A 473 -6.15 13.83 -11.74
N LEU A 474 -5.58 14.93 -11.25
CA LEU A 474 -4.20 15.32 -11.48
C LEU A 474 -3.20 14.37 -10.82
N LEU A 475 -3.45 13.98 -9.56
CA LEU A 475 -2.67 12.97 -8.84
C LEU A 475 -2.54 11.69 -9.71
N HIS A 476 -3.66 11.18 -10.19
CA HIS A 476 -3.68 9.94 -10.97
C HIS A 476 -3.38 10.14 -12.47
N SER A 477 -2.92 11.33 -12.90
CA SER A 477 -2.54 11.61 -14.30
C SER A 477 -1.05 11.82 -14.53
N ASN A 478 -0.32 12.31 -13.53
CA ASN A 478 1.10 12.65 -13.69
C ASN A 478 2.01 11.65 -13.00
N TYR A 479 1.55 10.41 -12.90
CA TYR A 479 2.34 9.40 -12.27
C TYR A 479 3.37 8.86 -13.25
N ILE A 480 4.60 9.34 -13.07
CA ILE A 480 5.78 8.79 -13.72
C ILE A 480 6.51 7.98 -12.69
N SER A 481 6.71 6.73 -13.04
CA SER A 481 7.27 5.69 -12.24
C SER A 481 7.85 4.63 -13.16
N ILE A 482 8.73 3.79 -12.61
CA ILE A 482 9.45 2.80 -13.38
C ILE A 482 9.24 1.45 -12.72
N ASN A 483 8.65 0.51 -13.46
CA ASN A 483 8.33 -0.82 -12.96
C ASN A 483 9.62 -1.62 -12.75
N VAL A 484 9.86 -2.04 -11.50
CA VAL A 484 11.08 -2.80 -11.17
C VAL A 484 10.92 -4.30 -11.36
N GLU A 485 9.74 -4.84 -11.63
CA GLU A 485 9.58 -6.29 -11.77
C GLU A 485 10.45 -6.87 -12.90
N GLU A 486 10.59 -6.16 -14.02
CA GLU A 486 11.50 -6.55 -15.11
C GLU A 486 12.96 -6.65 -14.63
N LEU A 487 13.31 -5.82 -13.65
CA LEU A 487 14.64 -5.79 -13.05
C LEU A 487 14.88 -6.97 -12.09
N TYR A 488 13.87 -7.50 -11.41
CA TYR A 488 14.04 -8.57 -10.42
C TYR A 488 13.64 -9.98 -10.93
N GLY A 489 12.67 -10.05 -11.86
CA GLY A 489 12.05 -11.29 -12.36
C GLY A 489 11.05 -11.90 -11.37
N GLU A 490 10.70 -13.18 -11.55
CA GLU A 490 9.78 -13.92 -10.65
C GLU A 490 10.39 -14.27 -9.27
N GLU A 491 11.71 -14.09 -9.10
CA GLU A 491 12.39 -14.35 -7.83
C GLU A 491 12.25 -13.19 -6.85
N GLY A 492 12.13 -13.52 -5.56
CA GLY A 492 11.83 -12.59 -4.46
C GLY A 492 12.64 -11.29 -4.45
N TYR A 493 11.93 -10.19 -4.69
CA TYR A 493 12.41 -8.80 -4.73
C TYR A 493 13.29 -8.40 -3.53
N GLU A 494 12.99 -8.87 -2.32
CA GLU A 494 13.64 -8.40 -1.08
C GLU A 494 15.01 -9.00 -0.81
N THR A 495 15.31 -10.17 -1.37
CA THR A 495 16.51 -10.97 -1.03
C THR A 495 17.54 -11.04 -2.14
N LYS A 496 17.20 -10.56 -3.35
CA LYS A 496 18.05 -10.67 -4.53
C LYS A 496 18.98 -9.47 -4.71
N LYS A 497 20.28 -9.75 -4.72
CA LYS A 497 21.30 -8.81 -5.18
C LYS A 497 21.30 -8.78 -6.71
N LEU A 498 21.25 -7.58 -7.30
CA LEU A 498 21.38 -7.39 -8.74
C LEU A 498 22.84 -7.16 -9.14
N SER A 499 23.21 -7.53 -10.36
CA SER A 499 24.50 -7.16 -10.93
C SER A 499 24.49 -5.71 -11.39
N SER A 500 25.62 -5.02 -11.24
CA SER A 500 25.75 -3.62 -11.68
C SER A 500 25.49 -3.47 -13.18
N GLU A 501 25.93 -4.43 -14.01
CA GLU A 501 25.62 -4.45 -15.46
C GLU A 501 24.11 -4.46 -15.74
N LYS A 502 23.34 -5.25 -15.00
CA LYS A 502 21.88 -5.30 -15.16
C LYS A 502 21.23 -3.97 -14.76
N ILE A 503 21.71 -3.36 -13.67
CA ILE A 503 21.22 -2.07 -13.21
C ILE A 503 21.58 -0.96 -14.20
N GLU A 504 22.80 -0.96 -14.74
CA GLU A 504 23.23 0.02 -15.73
C GLU A 504 22.38 -0.04 -16.99
N LYS A 505 22.16 -1.25 -17.54
CA LYS A 505 21.28 -1.44 -18.68
C LYS A 505 19.86 -0.93 -18.40
N TYR A 506 19.34 -1.19 -17.20
CA TYR A 506 18.02 -0.71 -16.80
C TYR A 506 17.96 0.81 -16.68
N VAL A 507 19.01 1.45 -16.15
CA VAL A 507 19.11 2.92 -16.10
C VAL A 507 19.19 3.51 -17.51
N ASP A 508 19.93 2.87 -18.43
CA ASP A 508 20.04 3.32 -19.82
C ASP A 508 18.70 3.17 -20.56
N GLU A 509 17.96 2.09 -20.31
CA GLU A 509 16.65 1.82 -20.90
C GLU A 509 15.59 2.84 -20.45
N TYR A 510 15.58 3.21 -19.17
CA TYR A 510 14.58 4.10 -18.57
C TYR A 510 15.11 5.51 -18.27
N PHE A 511 16.17 5.94 -18.96
CA PHE A 511 16.90 7.18 -18.64
C PHE A 511 16.01 8.43 -18.74
N ASP A 512 15.14 8.47 -19.75
CA ASP A 512 14.22 9.60 -19.98
C ASP A 512 13.14 9.66 -18.89
N GLU A 513 12.61 8.52 -18.46
CA GLU A 513 11.67 8.41 -17.35
C GLU A 513 12.32 8.86 -16.04
N PHE A 514 13.55 8.43 -15.75
CA PHE A 514 14.29 8.93 -14.58
C PHE A 514 14.48 10.44 -14.63
N SER A 515 14.85 10.98 -15.81
CA SER A 515 15.03 12.42 -16.03
C SER A 515 13.73 13.19 -15.81
N GLU A 516 12.61 12.69 -16.33
CA GLU A 516 11.31 13.32 -16.12
C GLU A 516 10.87 13.23 -14.66
N MET A 517 11.19 12.11 -14.00
CA MET A 517 10.84 11.83 -12.60
C MET A 517 11.55 12.79 -11.63
N ILE A 518 12.84 13.08 -11.83
CA ILE A 518 13.59 14.00 -10.96
C ILE A 518 13.30 15.49 -11.25
N HIS A 519 12.98 15.86 -12.50
CA HIS A 519 12.75 17.26 -12.90
C HIS A 519 11.30 17.72 -12.80
N ARG A 520 10.35 16.79 -12.63
CA ARG A 520 8.90 17.08 -12.63
C ARG A 520 8.51 18.06 -13.75
N LYS A 521 9.04 17.85 -14.99
CA LYS A 521 8.98 18.79 -16.14
C LYS A 521 8.23 20.07 -15.80
N ASN A 522 8.98 21.10 -15.42
CA ASN A 522 8.51 22.47 -15.26
C ASN A 522 7.33 22.73 -16.20
N TYR A 523 6.12 22.85 -15.66
CA TYR A 523 5.01 23.42 -16.40
C TYR A 523 5.34 24.91 -16.58
N ASN A 524 6.16 25.21 -17.60
CA ASN A 524 6.50 26.56 -17.98
C ASN A 524 5.57 26.96 -19.14
N PRO A 525 4.47 27.70 -18.88
CA PRO A 525 3.50 28.07 -19.91
C PRO A 525 4.10 28.88 -21.06
N LEU A 526 5.33 29.41 -20.90
CA LEU A 526 6.03 30.17 -21.94
C LEU A 526 6.76 29.30 -22.97
N ILE A 527 7.01 28.01 -22.70
CA ILE A 527 7.84 27.15 -23.58
C ILE A 527 7.01 26.44 -24.67
N GLN A 528 5.68 26.35 -24.54
CA GLN A 528 4.83 25.72 -25.57
C GLN A 528 4.56 26.59 -26.81
N ASN A 529 5.07 27.83 -26.88
CA ASN A 529 5.00 28.68 -28.07
C ASN A 529 6.21 28.51 -29.01
N LYS A 530 6.66 27.27 -29.23
CA LYS A 530 7.47 26.95 -30.41
C LYS A 530 6.87 25.76 -31.15
N ASN A 531 6.21 26.09 -32.26
CA ASN A 531 5.84 25.20 -33.33
C ASN A 531 6.98 24.23 -33.68
N SER A 532 6.67 22.94 -33.73
CA SER A 532 7.32 22.00 -34.64
C SER A 532 6.35 20.86 -34.97
N LEU A 533 5.34 21.20 -35.78
CA LEU A 533 5.03 20.35 -36.93
C LEU A 533 6.29 20.31 -37.82
N ASP A 534 6.51 19.18 -38.49
CA ASP A 534 7.61 18.86 -39.42
C ASP A 534 8.86 18.20 -38.80
N THR A 535 8.85 16.86 -38.61
CA THR A 535 9.49 15.90 -39.54
C THR A 535 9.58 14.45 -38.96
N ILE A 536 8.75 13.54 -39.52
CA ILE A 536 9.01 12.16 -40.05
C ILE A 536 10.07 11.28 -39.31
N VAL A 537 9.84 10.02 -38.86
CA VAL A 537 9.53 8.75 -39.59
C VAL A 537 8.96 7.69 -38.61
N PRO A 538 8.03 6.80 -39.02
CA PRO A 538 7.53 5.70 -38.16
C PRO A 538 8.53 4.56 -38.08
N ILE A 539 9.00 4.24 -36.87
CA ILE A 539 9.62 2.94 -36.59
C ILE A 539 8.50 1.96 -36.26
N GLN A 540 8.24 1.01 -37.16
CA GLN A 540 7.52 -0.21 -36.84
C GLN A 540 8.36 -1.00 -35.83
N SER A 541 7.91 -1.10 -34.57
CA SER A 541 8.30 -2.20 -33.69
C SER A 541 7.09 -3.08 -33.41
N THR A 542 7.22 -4.32 -33.85
CA THR A 542 6.32 -5.43 -33.60
C THR A 542 6.48 -5.87 -32.15
N ASN A 543 5.45 -5.63 -31.32
CA ASN A 543 5.03 -6.53 -30.25
C ASN A 543 3.71 -6.02 -29.65
N ALA A 544 2.61 -6.39 -30.31
CA ALA A 544 1.27 -6.17 -29.79
C ALA A 544 0.98 -7.15 -28.64
N HIS A 545 1.41 -6.83 -27.42
CA HIS A 545 0.71 -7.34 -26.24
C HIS A 545 -0.62 -6.58 -26.14
N ARG A 546 -1.65 -7.09 -26.83
CA ARG A 546 -3.04 -6.66 -26.61
C ARG A 546 -3.40 -6.95 -25.16
N LYS A 547 -3.37 -5.92 -24.30
CA LYS A 547 -4.11 -5.88 -23.03
C LYS A 547 -5.56 -6.25 -23.34
N VAL A 548 -6.02 -7.39 -22.85
CA VAL A 548 -7.46 -7.69 -22.81
C VAL A 548 -8.06 -6.71 -21.80
N LYS A 549 -8.92 -5.80 -22.26
CA LYS A 549 -9.79 -5.03 -21.37
C LYS A 549 -10.65 -6.03 -20.59
N ILE A 550 -10.43 -6.11 -19.28
CA ILE A 550 -11.28 -6.88 -18.38
C ILE A 550 -12.57 -6.09 -18.20
N ASP A 551 -13.68 -6.66 -18.65
CA ASP A 551 -15.01 -6.05 -18.54
C ASP A 551 -15.53 -6.14 -17.10
N SER A 552 -16.36 -5.16 -16.71
CA SER A 552 -17.14 -5.06 -15.48
C SER A 552 -17.84 -6.36 -15.06
N THR A 553 -18.23 -7.19 -16.02
CA THR A 553 -18.91 -8.47 -15.79
C THR A 553 -17.98 -9.53 -15.18
N LEU A 554 -16.65 -9.37 -15.31
CA LEU A 554 -15.67 -10.29 -14.73
C LEU A 554 -15.44 -10.07 -13.23
N ASN A 555 -15.51 -8.82 -12.77
CA ASN A 555 -15.40 -8.50 -11.35
C ASN A 555 -16.58 -9.08 -10.57
N LEU A 556 -17.78 -9.01 -11.15
CA LEU A 556 -18.98 -9.62 -10.59
C LEU A 556 -18.83 -11.14 -10.40
N LEU A 557 -18.10 -11.83 -11.30
CA LEU A 557 -17.80 -13.26 -11.20
C LEU A 557 -16.82 -13.58 -10.07
N VAL A 558 -15.76 -12.77 -9.93
CA VAL A 558 -14.77 -12.93 -8.85
C VAL A 558 -15.42 -12.80 -7.47
N ASP A 559 -16.38 -11.88 -7.33
CA ASP A 559 -17.09 -11.67 -6.08
C ASP A 559 -18.09 -12.79 -5.74
N ILE A 560 -18.67 -13.47 -6.74
CA ILE A 560 -19.48 -14.68 -6.51
C ILE A 560 -18.61 -15.83 -6.06
N TYR A 561 -17.49 -16.07 -6.73
CA TYR A 561 -16.59 -17.16 -6.34
C TYR A 561 -16.05 -16.94 -4.94
N ARG A 562 -15.83 -15.68 -4.53
CA ARG A 562 -15.52 -15.31 -3.14
C ARG A 562 -16.67 -15.55 -2.18
N TYR A 563 -17.92 -15.26 -2.56
CA TYR A 563 -19.10 -15.52 -1.73
C TYR A 563 -19.38 -17.03 -1.56
N ALA A 564 -19.28 -17.80 -2.64
CA ALA A 564 -19.45 -19.25 -2.67
C ALA A 564 -18.35 -20.00 -1.91
N SER A 565 -17.11 -19.51 -1.94
CA SER A 565 -16.00 -20.12 -1.19
C SER A 565 -15.95 -19.72 0.29
N ASN A 566 -16.99 -19.05 0.82
CA ASN A 566 -17.12 -18.80 2.24
C ASN A 566 -17.30 -20.13 2.99
N LYS A 567 -16.24 -20.57 3.67
CA LYS A 567 -16.21 -21.78 4.49
C LYS A 567 -17.29 -21.81 5.57
N ASN A 568 -17.87 -20.67 5.95
CA ASN A 568 -18.91 -20.55 6.95
C ASN A 568 -20.32 -20.35 6.35
N SER A 569 -20.51 -20.58 5.05
CA SER A 569 -21.85 -20.53 4.45
C SER A 569 -22.76 -21.59 5.06
N THR A 570 -24.06 -21.31 5.09
CA THR A 570 -25.10 -22.26 5.54
C THR A 570 -25.02 -23.59 4.79
N HIS A 571 -24.75 -23.57 3.48
CA HIS A 571 -24.56 -24.77 2.65
C HIS A 571 -23.31 -25.57 3.05
N SER A 572 -22.16 -24.91 3.27
CA SER A 572 -20.94 -25.58 3.76
C SER A 572 -21.14 -26.16 5.17
N ILE A 573 -21.87 -25.48 6.04
CA ILE A 573 -22.23 -25.98 7.39
C ILE A 573 -23.17 -27.18 7.28
N SER A 574 -24.14 -27.15 6.37
CA SER A 574 -25.06 -28.26 6.10
C SER A 574 -24.30 -29.52 5.70
N PHE A 575 -23.41 -29.42 4.70
CA PHE A 575 -22.61 -30.55 4.25
C PHE A 575 -21.72 -31.13 5.35
N ARG A 576 -21.08 -30.28 6.17
CA ARG A 576 -20.32 -30.75 7.35
C ARG A 576 -21.21 -31.48 8.36
N ASN A 577 -22.43 -31.03 8.56
CA ASN A 577 -23.38 -31.71 9.42
C ASN A 577 -23.81 -33.06 8.82
N SER A 578 -23.97 -33.15 7.50
CA SER A 578 -24.23 -34.41 6.80
C SER A 578 -23.09 -35.42 6.99
N LEU A 579 -21.83 -34.96 6.89
CA LEU A 579 -20.65 -35.77 7.22
C LEU A 579 -20.65 -36.23 8.69
N LYS A 580 -20.91 -35.32 9.64
CA LYS A 580 -20.97 -35.65 11.08
C LYS A 580 -22.08 -36.63 11.45
N LYS A 581 -23.21 -36.57 10.74
CA LYS A 581 -24.36 -37.46 10.92
C LYS A 581 -24.19 -38.81 10.19
N GLY A 582 -23.10 -38.99 9.44
CA GLY A 582 -22.84 -40.22 8.68
C GLY A 582 -23.68 -40.37 7.41
N LEU A 583 -24.31 -39.29 6.91
CA LEU A 583 -25.02 -39.30 5.64
C LEU A 583 -24.04 -39.40 4.45
N TYR A 584 -22.86 -38.80 4.60
CA TYR A 584 -21.73 -39.01 3.69
C TYR A 584 -20.59 -39.71 4.43
N SER A 585 -19.91 -40.61 3.72
CA SER A 585 -18.70 -41.28 4.21
C SER A 585 -17.46 -40.81 3.45
N ILE A 586 -16.30 -40.80 4.11
CA ILE A 586 -15.01 -40.53 3.49
C ILE A 586 -14.19 -41.81 3.54
N GLN A 587 -13.58 -42.18 2.43
CA GLN A 587 -12.77 -43.38 2.28
C GLN A 587 -11.42 -43.05 1.65
N ASN A 588 -10.42 -43.90 1.92
CA ASN A 588 -9.12 -43.82 1.27
C ASN A 588 -9.15 -44.62 -0.03
N PHE A 589 -8.60 -44.03 -1.09
CA PHE A 589 -8.48 -44.62 -2.40
C PHE A 589 -7.00 -44.82 -2.76
N SER A 590 -6.71 -45.94 -3.41
CA SER A 590 -5.39 -46.23 -3.98
C SER A 590 -5.08 -45.30 -5.15
N CYS A 591 -3.82 -45.27 -5.57
CA CYS A 591 -3.43 -44.56 -6.77
C CYS A 591 -4.06 -45.21 -8.01
N PRO A 592 -4.88 -44.51 -8.82
CA PRO A 592 -5.51 -45.13 -9.99
C PRO A 592 -4.51 -45.45 -11.12
N ILE A 593 -3.28 -44.93 -11.05
CA ILE A 593 -2.24 -45.17 -12.06
C ILE A 593 -1.41 -46.41 -11.72
N CYS A 594 -1.03 -46.59 -10.46
CA CYS A 594 -0.08 -47.64 -10.06
C CYS A 594 -0.57 -48.52 -8.89
N ASN A 595 -1.83 -48.36 -8.47
CA ASN A 595 -2.45 -49.05 -7.34
C ASN A 595 -1.70 -48.94 -6.01
N ASN A 596 -0.84 -47.94 -5.84
CA ASN A 596 -0.19 -47.66 -4.57
C ASN A 596 -1.23 -47.27 -3.50
N GLU A 597 -1.27 -48.03 -2.40
CA GLU A 597 -2.19 -47.81 -1.28
C GLU A 597 -1.52 -47.07 -0.10
N TYR A 598 -0.19 -47.20 0.05
CA TYR A 598 0.49 -46.87 1.31
C TYR A 598 1.49 -45.71 1.19
N GLU A 599 2.13 -45.51 0.03
CA GLU A 599 3.22 -44.54 -0.10
C GLU A 599 2.76 -43.18 -0.63
N TRP A 600 2.36 -42.30 0.29
CA TRP A 600 1.87 -40.95 -0.02
C TRP A 600 2.78 -39.87 0.55
N HIS A 601 2.97 -38.78 -0.19
CA HIS A 601 3.52 -37.53 0.31
C HIS A 601 2.37 -36.53 0.57
N PRO A 602 2.12 -36.12 1.83
CA PRO A 602 0.99 -35.27 2.16
C PRO A 602 1.20 -33.82 1.77
N ILE A 603 0.17 -33.24 1.15
CA ILE A 603 0.16 -31.83 0.72
C ILE A 603 -0.79 -31.00 1.58
N ALA A 604 -2.02 -31.48 1.75
CA ALA A 604 -3.03 -30.77 2.52
C ALA A 604 -4.04 -31.75 3.13
N TYR A 605 -4.68 -31.31 4.21
CA TYR A 605 -5.80 -32.00 4.83
C TYR A 605 -6.88 -31.01 5.27
N SER A 606 -8.10 -31.49 5.34
CA SER A 606 -9.23 -30.76 5.91
C SER A 606 -9.59 -31.31 7.30
N VAL A 607 -10.26 -30.50 8.12
CA VAL A 607 -10.73 -30.96 9.45
C VAL A 607 -11.85 -32.00 9.31
N GLU A 608 -12.51 -32.03 8.16
CA GLU A 608 -13.56 -32.97 7.79
C GLU A 608 -13.01 -34.35 7.38
N GLY A 609 -11.69 -34.48 7.18
CA GLY A 609 -11.03 -35.77 6.89
C GLY A 609 -10.54 -35.95 5.46
N PHE A 610 -10.84 -35.02 4.53
CA PHE A 610 -10.27 -35.04 3.18
C PHE A 610 -8.75 -34.84 3.19
N LYS A 611 -8.03 -35.54 2.30
CA LYS A 611 -6.57 -35.48 2.18
C LYS A 611 -6.13 -35.40 0.73
N TRP A 612 -5.26 -34.43 0.45
CA TRP A 612 -4.57 -34.25 -0.83
C TRP A 612 -3.14 -34.74 -0.68
N ASN A 613 -2.76 -35.71 -1.51
CA ASN A 613 -1.48 -36.40 -1.43
C ASN A 613 -0.86 -36.55 -2.83
N ILE A 614 0.46 -36.62 -2.89
CA ILE A 614 1.22 -37.04 -4.07
C ILE A 614 1.61 -38.51 -3.91
N CYS A 615 1.33 -39.36 -4.90
CA CYS A 615 1.80 -40.73 -4.94
C CYS A 615 3.32 -40.75 -5.10
N LYS A 616 4.05 -41.39 -4.18
CA LYS A 616 5.52 -41.43 -4.25
C LYS A 616 6.06 -42.27 -5.41
N HIS A 617 5.24 -43.17 -5.97
CA HIS A 617 5.65 -44.05 -7.07
C HIS A 617 5.56 -43.37 -8.44
N CYS A 618 4.42 -42.75 -8.76
CA CYS A 618 4.17 -42.17 -10.09
C CYS A 618 4.05 -40.64 -10.09
N GLY A 619 4.13 -39.99 -8.93
CA GLY A 619 4.03 -38.54 -8.81
C GLY A 619 2.60 -37.98 -8.93
N LEU A 620 1.57 -38.82 -9.04
CA LEU A 620 0.18 -38.35 -9.15
C LEU A 620 -0.24 -37.58 -7.90
N PHE A 621 -0.54 -36.30 -8.07
CA PHE A 621 -1.25 -35.49 -7.07
C PHE A 621 -2.76 -35.76 -7.15
N GLN A 622 -3.37 -36.15 -6.04
CA GLN A 622 -4.82 -36.36 -5.98
C GLN A 622 -5.40 -36.16 -4.58
N LEU A 623 -6.71 -35.96 -4.53
CA LEU A 623 -7.51 -36.12 -3.32
C LEU A 623 -7.82 -37.61 -3.12
N ASN A 624 -7.00 -38.33 -2.36
CA ASN A 624 -7.16 -39.78 -2.18
C ASN A 624 -7.98 -40.15 -0.92
N CYS A 625 -8.19 -39.23 0.03
CA CYS A 625 -9.20 -39.41 1.07
C CYS A 625 -10.42 -38.55 0.69
N ARG A 626 -11.47 -39.18 0.15
CA ARG A 626 -12.64 -38.52 -0.48
C ARG A 626 -13.93 -39.32 -0.33
N LEU A 627 -15.05 -38.78 -0.79
CA LEU A 627 -16.33 -39.49 -0.87
C LEU A 627 -16.22 -40.69 -1.84
N PRO A 628 -16.77 -41.88 -1.51
CA PRO A 628 -16.89 -42.99 -2.46
C PRO A 628 -17.92 -42.69 -3.55
N LYS A 629 -17.87 -43.46 -4.65
CA LYS A 629 -18.64 -43.16 -5.88
C LYS A 629 -20.11 -42.82 -5.61
N ASN A 630 -20.83 -43.66 -4.84
CA ASN A 630 -22.25 -43.43 -4.57
C ASN A 630 -22.49 -42.13 -3.80
N ASN A 631 -21.73 -41.88 -2.72
CA ASN A 631 -21.83 -40.63 -1.96
C ASN A 631 -21.41 -39.40 -2.79
N MET A 632 -20.45 -39.55 -3.71
CA MET A 632 -20.05 -38.47 -4.61
C MET A 632 -21.18 -38.17 -5.60
N ASN A 633 -21.79 -39.20 -6.21
CA ASN A 633 -22.93 -39.02 -7.11
C ASN A 633 -24.09 -38.35 -6.36
N ASP A 634 -24.46 -38.84 -5.18
CA ASP A 634 -25.51 -38.23 -4.34
C ASP A 634 -25.22 -36.75 -4.04
N PHE A 635 -23.96 -36.40 -3.76
CA PHE A 635 -23.53 -35.03 -3.48
C PHE A 635 -23.67 -34.09 -4.70
N TYR A 636 -23.48 -34.60 -5.91
CA TYR A 636 -23.70 -33.84 -7.14
C TYR A 636 -25.19 -33.82 -7.55
N GLU A 637 -25.87 -34.96 -7.50
CA GLU A 637 -27.28 -35.12 -7.92
C GLU A 637 -28.26 -34.39 -6.99
N SER A 638 -27.94 -34.27 -5.70
CA SER A 638 -28.75 -33.51 -4.73
C SER A 638 -28.71 -31.99 -4.93
N GLY A 639 -27.78 -31.48 -5.75
CA GLY A 639 -27.53 -30.05 -5.91
C GLY A 639 -26.71 -29.41 -4.77
N GLU A 640 -26.33 -30.18 -3.74
CA GLU A 640 -25.59 -29.67 -2.58
C GLU A 640 -24.19 -29.14 -2.96
N TYR A 641 -23.52 -29.79 -3.91
CA TYR A 641 -22.27 -29.27 -4.51
C TYR A 641 -22.49 -27.88 -5.14
N THR A 642 -23.57 -27.74 -5.92
CA THR A 642 -23.87 -26.50 -6.64
C THR A 642 -24.24 -25.38 -5.69
N ASP A 643 -25.01 -25.67 -4.64
CA ASP A 643 -25.33 -24.73 -3.57
C ASP A 643 -24.09 -24.23 -2.83
N ILE A 644 -23.13 -25.12 -2.54
CA ILE A 644 -21.84 -24.72 -1.96
C ILE A 644 -21.07 -23.83 -2.93
N CYS A 645 -20.99 -24.20 -4.20
CA CYS A 645 -20.24 -23.46 -5.22
C CYS A 645 -20.91 -22.16 -5.70
N THR A 646 -22.18 -21.92 -5.36
CA THR A 646 -22.93 -20.72 -5.83
C THR A 646 -23.56 -19.93 -4.69
N GLY A 647 -23.49 -20.42 -3.45
CA GLY A 647 -24.14 -19.80 -2.29
C GLY A 647 -25.67 -19.89 -2.32
N GLY A 648 -26.24 -20.93 -2.95
CA GLY A 648 -27.68 -21.14 -3.09
C GLY A 648 -28.39 -20.16 -4.03
N LEU A 649 -27.63 -19.42 -4.85
CA LEU A 649 -28.16 -18.41 -5.76
C LEU A 649 -28.69 -19.07 -7.05
N ILE A 650 -29.90 -19.64 -6.98
CA ILE A 650 -30.60 -20.23 -8.13
C ILE A 650 -31.46 -19.15 -8.80
N ASN A 651 -30.83 -18.27 -9.59
CA ASN A 651 -31.56 -17.31 -10.43
C ASN A 651 -31.12 -17.51 -11.89
N GLU A 652 -32.07 -17.83 -12.77
CA GLU A 652 -31.84 -18.03 -14.22
C GLU A 652 -31.07 -16.85 -14.85
N THR A 653 -31.36 -15.62 -14.42
CA THR A 653 -30.69 -14.41 -14.91
C THR A 653 -29.21 -14.37 -14.51
N ARG A 654 -28.89 -14.88 -13.33
CA ARG A 654 -27.51 -14.96 -12.80
C ARG A 654 -26.72 -16.04 -13.52
N PHE A 655 -27.32 -17.21 -13.66
CA PHE A 655 -26.72 -18.33 -14.37
C PHE A 655 -26.46 -17.95 -15.84
N MET A 656 -27.38 -17.24 -16.51
CA MET A 656 -27.17 -16.69 -17.86
C MET A 656 -25.98 -15.74 -17.98
N LEU A 657 -25.81 -14.83 -17.00
CA LEU A 657 -24.72 -13.84 -16.97
C LEU A 657 -23.36 -14.51 -16.73
N ASP A 658 -23.28 -15.39 -15.72
CA ASP A 658 -22.04 -16.09 -15.37
C ASP A 658 -21.61 -17.05 -16.49
N TYR A 659 -22.58 -17.72 -17.10
CA TYR A 659 -22.38 -18.65 -18.21
C TYR A 659 -21.82 -17.98 -19.47
N LYS A 660 -22.44 -16.87 -19.91
CA LYS A 660 -21.99 -16.13 -21.10
C LYS A 660 -20.63 -15.49 -20.91
N VAL A 661 -20.32 -15.01 -19.71
CA VAL A 661 -19.03 -14.38 -19.44
C VAL A 661 -17.92 -15.42 -19.31
N THR A 662 -18.19 -16.56 -18.66
CA THR A 662 -17.25 -17.68 -18.57
C THR A 662 -16.94 -18.25 -19.96
N ALA A 663 -17.96 -18.44 -20.81
CA ALA A 663 -17.75 -18.86 -22.19
C ALA A 663 -16.87 -17.86 -22.96
N ARG A 664 -17.12 -16.55 -22.85
CA ARG A 664 -16.28 -15.50 -23.49
C ARG A 664 -14.84 -15.53 -23.01
N LEU A 665 -14.61 -15.73 -21.71
CA LEU A 665 -13.26 -15.88 -21.16
C LEU A 665 -12.54 -17.10 -21.74
N ILE A 666 -13.20 -18.25 -21.73
CA ILE A 666 -12.65 -19.51 -22.25
C ILE A 666 -12.33 -19.34 -23.74
N THR A 667 -13.25 -18.79 -24.54
CA THR A 667 -13.03 -18.46 -25.95
C THR A 667 -11.80 -17.56 -26.14
N ALA A 668 -11.63 -16.52 -25.31
CA ALA A 668 -10.49 -15.61 -25.40
C ALA A 668 -9.15 -16.29 -25.04
N LEU A 669 -9.15 -17.21 -24.07
CA LEU A 669 -7.98 -18.01 -23.70
C LEU A 669 -7.61 -19.00 -24.81
N LEU A 670 -8.59 -19.75 -25.31
CA LEU A 670 -8.39 -20.78 -26.33
C LEU A 670 -7.94 -20.20 -27.68
N LYS A 671 -8.43 -19.01 -28.06
CA LYS A 671 -7.93 -18.29 -29.26
C LYS A 671 -6.43 -18.00 -29.22
N ARG A 672 -5.82 -17.93 -28.02
CA ARG A 672 -4.37 -17.72 -27.89
C ARG A 672 -3.55 -18.98 -28.20
N LEU A 673 -4.17 -20.16 -28.14
CA LEU A 673 -3.51 -21.43 -28.40
C LEU A 673 -3.27 -21.70 -29.90
N LYS A 674 -3.84 -20.88 -30.80
CA LYS A 674 -3.67 -20.96 -32.26
C LYS A 674 -3.99 -22.33 -32.89
N TYR A 675 -4.88 -23.10 -32.27
CA TYR A 675 -5.42 -24.33 -32.87
C TYR A 675 -6.58 -24.03 -33.82
N ASP A 676 -6.72 -24.85 -34.86
CA ASP A 676 -7.93 -24.88 -35.68
C ASP A 676 -8.95 -25.84 -35.07
N PHE A 677 -9.91 -25.27 -34.35
CA PHE A 677 -10.95 -26.02 -33.66
C PHE A 677 -12.00 -26.62 -34.62
N SER A 678 -12.09 -26.15 -35.87
CA SER A 678 -13.10 -26.61 -36.83
C SER A 678 -12.99 -28.10 -37.22
N GLN A 679 -11.81 -28.69 -36.98
CA GLN A 679 -11.52 -30.10 -37.28
C GLN A 679 -11.56 -31.00 -36.03
N MET A 680 -11.97 -30.48 -34.88
CA MET A 680 -11.88 -31.18 -33.60
C MET A 680 -13.22 -31.75 -33.14
N ASN A 681 -13.20 -32.99 -32.65
CA ASN A 681 -14.27 -33.60 -31.88
C ASN A 681 -13.87 -33.56 -30.40
N ILE A 682 -14.66 -32.89 -29.56
CA ILE A 682 -14.34 -32.62 -28.15
C ILE A 682 -15.44 -33.19 -27.26
N LEU A 683 -15.03 -33.91 -26.21
CA LEU A 683 -15.91 -34.40 -25.16
C LEU A 683 -15.59 -33.64 -23.86
N ASP A 684 -16.58 -32.97 -23.27
CA ASP A 684 -16.45 -32.25 -22.01
C ASP A 684 -17.15 -33.01 -20.87
N ILE A 685 -16.37 -33.54 -19.92
CA ILE A 685 -16.86 -34.36 -18.81
C ILE A 685 -16.90 -33.52 -17.54
N GLY A 686 -18.09 -33.42 -16.92
CA GLY A 686 -18.33 -32.45 -15.85
C GLY A 686 -18.57 -31.04 -16.41
N CYS A 687 -19.31 -30.96 -17.53
CA CYS A 687 -19.47 -29.72 -18.28
C CYS A 687 -20.32 -28.65 -17.57
N GLY A 688 -20.94 -28.97 -16.42
CA GLY A 688 -21.88 -28.12 -15.70
C GLY A 688 -23.07 -27.75 -16.59
N ALA A 689 -23.33 -26.45 -16.75
CA ALA A 689 -24.32 -25.99 -17.73
C ALA A 689 -23.76 -25.89 -19.16
N GLY A 690 -22.48 -26.19 -19.37
CA GLY A 690 -21.82 -26.27 -20.67
C GLY A 690 -21.15 -24.98 -21.18
N SER A 691 -20.57 -24.14 -20.33
CA SER A 691 -19.95 -22.86 -20.77
C SER A 691 -18.73 -23.09 -21.64
N THR A 692 -17.93 -24.11 -21.32
CA THR A 692 -16.82 -24.61 -22.14
C THR A 692 -17.34 -25.20 -23.45
N VAL A 693 -18.41 -25.99 -23.41
CA VAL A 693 -19.06 -26.56 -24.61
C VAL A 693 -19.50 -25.47 -25.57
N LEU A 694 -20.15 -24.41 -25.07
CA LEU A 694 -20.52 -23.24 -25.87
C LEU A 694 -19.29 -22.55 -26.47
N ALA A 695 -18.26 -22.29 -25.67
CA ALA A 695 -17.04 -21.63 -26.14
C ALA A 695 -16.33 -22.41 -27.26
N MET A 696 -16.18 -23.72 -27.09
CA MET A 696 -15.56 -24.61 -28.08
C MET A 696 -16.40 -24.70 -29.37
N LYS A 697 -17.72 -24.73 -29.24
CA LYS A 697 -18.66 -24.69 -30.38
C LYS A 697 -18.58 -23.37 -31.14
N GLU A 698 -18.49 -22.22 -30.45
CA GLU A 698 -18.27 -20.91 -31.07
C GLU A 698 -16.92 -20.81 -31.82
N LEU A 699 -15.95 -21.63 -31.43
CA LEU A 699 -14.65 -21.76 -32.12
C LEU A 699 -14.70 -22.73 -33.31
N GLY A 700 -15.81 -23.42 -33.53
CA GLY A 700 -16.05 -24.29 -34.68
C GLY A 700 -15.91 -25.79 -34.39
N ALA A 701 -15.60 -26.21 -33.16
CA ALA A 701 -15.48 -27.63 -32.82
C ALA A 701 -16.84 -28.35 -32.83
N THR A 702 -16.82 -29.64 -33.11
CA THR A 702 -17.91 -30.56 -32.80
C THR A 702 -17.74 -30.98 -31.34
N VAL A 703 -18.70 -30.64 -30.47
CA VAL A 703 -18.54 -30.81 -29.03
C VAL A 703 -19.76 -31.53 -28.45
N LYS A 704 -19.54 -32.42 -27.49
CA LYS A 704 -20.58 -32.99 -26.63
C LYS A 704 -20.18 -32.87 -25.16
N GLY A 705 -21.12 -32.57 -24.28
CA GLY A 705 -20.88 -32.43 -22.85
C GLY A 705 -21.75 -33.36 -22.01
N TYR A 706 -21.21 -33.85 -20.90
CA TYR A 706 -21.94 -34.65 -19.93
C TYR A 706 -21.72 -34.10 -18.53
N ASP A 707 -22.78 -34.04 -17.72
CA ASP A 707 -22.71 -33.77 -16.29
C ASP A 707 -23.78 -34.57 -15.55
N LEU A 708 -23.56 -34.82 -14.25
CA LEU A 708 -24.52 -35.52 -13.40
C LEU A 708 -25.54 -34.57 -12.77
N ASP A 709 -25.24 -33.27 -12.71
CA ASP A 709 -26.14 -32.26 -12.14
C ASP A 709 -27.30 -31.94 -13.10
N SER A 710 -28.44 -32.58 -12.84
CA SER A 710 -29.66 -32.44 -13.64
C SER A 710 -30.17 -30.99 -13.72
N GLN A 711 -29.99 -30.19 -12.67
CA GLN A 711 -30.45 -28.79 -12.64
C GLN A 711 -29.60 -27.91 -13.56
N LYS A 712 -28.27 -28.07 -13.52
CA LYS A 712 -27.35 -27.35 -14.41
C LYS A 712 -27.54 -27.74 -15.87
N ILE A 713 -27.75 -29.01 -16.14
CA ILE A 713 -28.00 -29.48 -17.51
C ILE A 713 -29.33 -28.96 -18.02
N GLN A 714 -30.42 -29.06 -17.25
CA GLN A 714 -31.73 -28.51 -17.66
C GLN A 714 -31.63 -27.01 -17.96
N PHE A 715 -30.91 -26.25 -17.13
CA PHE A 715 -30.65 -24.85 -17.38
C PHE A 715 -29.83 -24.64 -18.68
N GLY A 716 -28.71 -25.34 -18.82
CA GLY A 716 -27.83 -25.22 -19.99
C GLY A 716 -28.49 -25.67 -21.31
N GLN A 717 -29.40 -26.65 -21.26
CA GLN A 717 -30.17 -27.15 -22.40
C GLN A 717 -31.13 -26.10 -23.00
N SER A 718 -31.50 -25.07 -22.22
CA SER A 718 -32.20 -23.91 -22.77
C SER A 718 -31.35 -23.07 -23.73
N ILE A 719 -30.02 -23.27 -23.73
CA ILE A 719 -29.04 -22.48 -24.48
C ILE A 719 -28.31 -23.33 -25.53
N ILE A 720 -27.83 -24.52 -25.17
CA ILE A 720 -27.10 -25.45 -26.06
C ILE A 720 -27.65 -26.87 -25.93
N LYS A 721 -27.86 -27.55 -27.06
CA LYS A 721 -28.49 -28.88 -27.08
C LYS A 721 -27.50 -30.02 -26.91
N GLU A 722 -26.20 -29.72 -26.97
CA GLU A 722 -25.12 -30.70 -27.02
C GLU A 722 -24.67 -31.21 -25.63
N ILE A 723 -25.42 -30.87 -24.58
CA ILE A 723 -25.15 -31.34 -23.21
C ILE A 723 -26.27 -32.27 -22.72
N GLU A 724 -25.87 -33.33 -22.04
CA GLU A 724 -26.78 -34.38 -21.56
C GLU A 724 -26.50 -34.71 -20.10
N ILE A 725 -27.56 -35.12 -19.38
CA ILE A 725 -27.40 -35.70 -18.04
C ILE A 725 -26.86 -37.11 -18.23
N GLY A 726 -25.68 -37.40 -17.68
CA GLY A 726 -25.12 -38.74 -17.76
C GLY A 726 -23.73 -38.85 -17.17
N ASP A 727 -23.41 -40.05 -16.65
CA ASP A 727 -22.04 -40.42 -16.34
C ASP A 727 -21.33 -40.68 -17.67
N ALA A 728 -20.43 -39.79 -18.08
CA ALA A 728 -19.67 -39.94 -19.32
C ALA A 728 -18.88 -41.27 -19.38
N LEU A 729 -18.60 -41.87 -18.22
CA LEU A 729 -17.91 -43.15 -18.09
C LEU A 729 -18.86 -44.36 -18.14
N ALA A 730 -20.18 -44.13 -18.26
CA ALA A 730 -21.20 -45.18 -18.41
C ALA A 730 -21.63 -45.38 -19.87
N TYR A 731 -21.12 -44.58 -20.80
CA TYR A 731 -21.30 -44.77 -22.24
C TYR A 731 -20.07 -45.52 -22.78
N ASP A 732 -20.31 -46.68 -23.40
CA ASP A 732 -19.27 -47.53 -24.01
C ASP A 732 -18.52 -46.83 -25.17
#